data_AF-A0A9D5U532-F1
#
_entry.id   AF-A0A9D5U532-F1
#
_cell.length_a   1.000
_cell.length_b   1.000
_cell.length_c   1.000
_cell.angle_alpha   90.00
_cell.angle_beta   90.00
_cell.angle_gamma   90.00
#
_symmetry.space_group_name_H-M   'P 1'
#
loop_
_entity.id
_entity.type
_entity.pdbx_description
1 polymer ?
#
loop_
_entity_poly.entity_id
_entity_poly.type
_entity_poly.pdbx_seq_one_letter_code
_entity_poly.pdbx_strand_id
1 'polypeptide(L)'
;MSIESRIRILWGALGLLVTLLLLSLAYGATAGDEHAPALATSSSEPDYGPVVRANLLTVARGISAYRISHADEYPPSLSMLYPTYISDPTVFWNPGDNDPCPTTINNDEPDQPNSTQVSFLYLQAWGRHGLVLQDSTPANNQSRGLYVINFESPSTVVFFEPSPSPPSWMQAVRTNLQQLGLALSAYASDNDGQYPDRLSRLYPSYASDPLLFWNPNGISWYDRPAPQTIDNDVPGRINSAQISYAYLGLEKHSNCSPDTILLQDRSPLNNGGVIISTLTVDMAVTTWLESESRCVSPPNCGLSDLLQLRGLISAMQVYATANSDDFPTRLSMLYGRNVDHPGFFWAHGDVDSRPLVIDTDEPNQPSSAQVSYAYFKTGYADLNVVLHDNTLTNNGGEGLHVATRDGTTRFFKRSGRMLPSTAVAKSHLLQLGQALKAYAASNDGRYPQLLSSLYPAYIADPTAFWNPGDKDACPTSIDEDGVNRSNSAQVSFNYLGAPYREGDDPGIVLLADNSLANNGGTGILVLTADYLVDYFAPTFPSRDEAMVCANIARSNLRKVYYALRAYEYGHSGRLPLTLSALQLQREPLRPSDFWNPGDSDEYPPIITNDVLDQAESAQISFEYLAGGEVLDDLPPDAVLMQDNTPANNGGDGKLVLRADGHIDFEYMRRVASLSMIGPETIPENGTAAYTCTASFDDGTVRDVTGESEWSMIRALGYFEGQGAYRAVLPVSADTPTTLRVQYVDQGGAAFDAQKTITVQNTVRVLTDLAITAGPATVGEGETAAYTCTATYDDGGTQDVTAQAVWSVSSGPGSFSSAGTYVAPATVLWGMNVTLQVSFTHDGVTRQATKGILVANTVHIFVGIGLPQGPATLGEGESGSFVCFASYDDATYHYVTAEATWEVISGPGSFTSPGTYAAPQTVTADTPVTIRATYSEQGITKQASRQLTVLNSVRILASLSISSGPAVV
;
A
#
# COMPACT_ATOMS: atom_id res chain seq x y z
N MET A 1 -12.03 45.18 -5.01
CA MET A 1 -11.71 43.81 -4.57
C MET A 1 -12.47 42.83 -5.44
N SER A 2 -11.80 41.77 -5.92
CA SER A 2 -12.38 40.75 -6.80
C SER A 2 -13.25 39.75 -6.01
N ILE A 3 -13.96 38.88 -6.73
CA ILE A 3 -14.77 37.80 -6.14
C ILE A 3 -13.91 36.84 -5.31
N GLU A 4 -12.65 36.60 -5.71
CA GLU A 4 -11.69 35.79 -4.93
C GLU A 4 -11.42 36.37 -3.52
N SER A 5 -11.41 37.71 -3.39
CA SER A 5 -11.23 38.36 -2.08
C SER A 5 -12.41 38.07 -1.13
N ARG A 6 -13.61 37.82 -1.65
CA ARG A 6 -14.80 37.48 -0.84
C ARG A 6 -14.84 36.00 -0.47
N ILE A 7 -14.38 35.13 -1.37
CA ILE A 7 -14.32 33.68 -1.11
C ILE A 7 -13.31 33.37 0.01
N ARG A 8 -12.13 34.00 0.02
CA ARG A 8 -11.14 33.79 1.11
C ARG A 8 -11.64 34.23 2.49
N ILE A 9 -12.47 35.27 2.56
CA ILE A 9 -13.08 35.72 3.84
C ILE A 9 -14.17 34.75 4.32
N LEU A 10 -14.94 34.15 3.40
CA LEU A 10 -15.95 33.14 3.73
C LEU A 10 -15.33 31.85 4.30
N TRP A 11 -14.20 31.38 3.76
CA TRP A 11 -13.51 30.21 4.31
C TRP A 11 -12.87 30.46 5.68
N GLY A 12 -12.32 31.66 5.92
CA GLY A 12 -11.82 32.05 7.25
C GLY A 12 -12.90 32.15 8.32
N ALA A 13 -14.10 32.63 7.95
CA ALA A 13 -15.22 32.75 8.88
C ALA A 13 -15.87 31.39 9.23
N LEU A 14 -15.91 30.43 8.29
CA LEU A 14 -16.49 29.12 8.54
C LEU A 14 -15.63 28.27 9.50
N GLY A 15 -14.30 28.35 9.38
CA GLY A 15 -13.38 27.64 10.27
C GLY A 15 -13.52 28.07 11.74
N LEU A 16 -13.63 29.38 12.00
CA LEU A 16 -13.76 29.92 13.36
C LEU A 16 -15.09 29.55 14.03
N LEU A 17 -16.17 29.40 13.25
CA LEU A 17 -17.50 29.08 13.78
C LEU A 17 -17.61 27.63 14.27
N VAL A 18 -16.90 26.70 13.63
CA VAL A 18 -16.86 25.28 14.04
C VAL A 18 -16.07 25.11 15.33
N THR A 19 -14.97 25.85 15.52
CA THR A 19 -14.20 25.80 16.78
C THR A 19 -14.97 26.38 17.96
N LEU A 20 -15.75 27.45 17.74
CA LEU A 20 -16.56 28.08 18.79
C LEU A 20 -17.80 27.27 19.19
N LEU A 21 -18.38 26.48 18.27
CA LEU A 21 -19.54 25.63 18.60
C LEU A 21 -19.17 24.42 19.48
N LEU A 22 -17.92 23.93 19.37
CA LEU A 22 -17.40 22.83 20.20
C LEU A 22 -17.04 23.27 21.63
N LEU A 23 -16.80 24.57 21.88
CA LEU A 23 -16.55 25.10 23.22
C LEU A 23 -17.82 25.44 24.02
N SER A 24 -19.01 25.46 23.41
CA SER A 24 -20.26 25.85 24.09
C SER A 24 -21.09 24.69 24.69
N LEU A 25 -20.63 23.43 24.55
CA LEU A 25 -21.33 22.26 25.12
C LEU A 25 -20.76 21.79 26.48
N ALA A 26 -19.78 22.50 27.04
CA ALA A 26 -19.09 22.08 28.26
C ALA A 26 -18.90 23.22 29.28
N TYR A 27 -19.95 23.98 29.63
CA TYR A 27 -20.10 24.57 30.98
C TYR A 27 -21.53 25.09 31.23
N GLY A 28 -22.17 24.66 32.33
CA GLY A 28 -23.58 24.98 32.59
C GLY A 28 -24.18 24.49 33.92
N ALA A 29 -23.53 24.84 35.05
CA ALA A 29 -24.05 24.98 36.43
C ALA A 29 -25.18 24.03 36.96
N THR A 30 -25.07 23.47 38.16
CA THR A 30 -25.23 24.22 39.44
C THR A 30 -24.80 23.36 40.65
N ALA A 31 -24.70 23.99 41.84
CA ALA A 31 -23.97 23.48 43.01
C ALA A 31 -24.84 22.93 44.16
N GLY A 32 -24.22 22.20 45.09
CA GLY A 32 -24.66 22.07 46.49
C GLY A 32 -24.56 20.68 47.11
N ASP A 33 -23.49 20.38 47.85
CA ASP A 33 -23.56 20.02 49.30
C ASP A 33 -22.16 19.75 49.91
N GLU A 34 -22.06 19.92 51.23
CA GLU A 34 -20.79 19.94 51.98
C GLU A 34 -20.42 18.56 52.58
N HIS A 35 -19.18 18.11 52.36
CA HIS A 35 -18.22 17.67 53.40
C HIS A 35 -16.95 17.06 52.76
N ALA A 36 -15.77 17.56 53.17
CA ALA A 36 -14.45 17.14 52.65
C ALA A 36 -13.88 15.92 53.44
N PRO A 37 -12.81 15.25 52.96
CA PRO A 37 -11.47 15.85 53.00
C PRO A 37 -10.54 15.62 51.78
N ALA A 38 -9.60 16.57 51.61
CA ALA A 38 -8.29 16.45 50.96
C ALA A 38 -8.21 15.96 49.50
N LEU A 39 -8.25 16.90 48.55
CA LEU A 39 -7.62 16.74 47.23
C LEU A 39 -6.23 17.38 47.23
N ALA A 40 -5.26 16.69 46.61
CA ALA A 40 -3.87 17.11 46.55
C ALA A 40 -3.67 18.33 45.63
N THR A 41 -2.65 19.14 45.95
CA THR A 41 -2.12 20.18 45.07
C THR A 41 -1.30 19.55 43.95
N SER A 42 -1.74 19.66 42.70
CA SER A 42 -0.89 19.43 41.53
C SER A 42 -0.63 20.73 40.78
N SER A 43 0.62 21.18 40.82
CA SER A 43 1.17 22.15 39.87
C SER A 43 1.43 21.43 38.54
N SER A 44 0.74 21.82 37.48
CA SER A 44 0.87 21.19 36.16
C SER A 44 2.06 21.75 35.38
N GLU A 45 3.26 21.25 35.67
CA GLU A 45 4.35 21.21 34.69
C GLU A 45 4.28 19.93 33.85
N PRO A 46 4.87 19.88 32.64
CA PRO A 46 4.86 18.67 31.81
C PRO A 46 5.71 17.55 32.41
N ASP A 47 5.21 16.32 32.39
CA ASP A 47 6.03 15.13 32.68
C ASP A 47 6.79 14.72 31.41
N TYR A 48 8.08 15.02 31.37
CA TYR A 48 8.95 14.72 30.22
C TYR A 48 9.44 13.26 30.18
N GLY A 49 9.22 12.49 31.25
CA GLY A 49 9.72 11.12 31.41
C GLY A 49 9.47 10.16 30.23
N PRO A 50 8.28 10.16 29.59
CA PRO A 50 8.02 9.33 28.41
C PRO A 50 8.91 9.65 27.22
N VAL A 51 9.29 10.92 27.01
CA VAL A 51 10.14 11.36 25.89
C VAL A 51 11.59 10.97 26.17
N VAL A 52 12.09 11.22 27.39
CA VAL A 52 13.43 10.82 27.80
C VAL A 52 13.62 9.30 27.66
N ARG A 53 12.61 8.52 28.09
CA ARG A 53 12.59 7.06 27.93
C ARG A 53 12.64 6.63 26.47
N ALA A 54 11.87 7.27 25.58
CA ALA A 54 11.85 6.96 24.16
C ALA A 54 13.18 7.30 23.46
N ASN A 55 13.78 8.44 23.81
CA ASN A 55 15.08 8.89 23.31
C ASN A 55 16.18 7.90 23.70
N LEU A 56 16.31 7.59 25.00
CA LEU A 56 17.27 6.62 25.51
C LEU A 56 17.11 5.22 24.88
N LEU A 57 15.88 4.70 24.75
CA LEU A 57 15.61 3.43 24.03
C LEU A 57 16.04 3.48 22.56
N THR A 58 15.93 4.63 21.91
CA THR A 58 16.35 4.80 20.51
C THR A 58 17.88 4.79 20.40
N VAL A 59 18.60 5.42 21.33
CA VAL A 59 20.06 5.29 21.43
C VAL A 59 20.48 3.83 21.67
N ALA A 60 19.78 3.10 22.55
CA ALA A 60 20.04 1.69 22.82
C ALA A 60 19.90 0.79 21.58
N ARG A 61 18.88 1.03 20.75
CA ARG A 61 18.67 0.33 19.49
C ARG A 61 19.79 0.64 18.48
N GLY A 62 20.22 1.91 18.39
CA GLY A 62 21.36 2.31 17.58
C GLY A 62 22.65 1.59 17.99
N ILE A 63 22.96 1.54 19.29
CA ILE A 63 24.11 0.79 19.84
C ILE A 63 24.00 -0.71 19.53
N SER A 64 22.81 -1.29 19.66
CA SER A 64 22.58 -2.70 19.35
C SER A 64 22.83 -3.02 17.87
N ALA A 65 22.37 -2.15 16.96
CA ALA A 65 22.63 -2.27 15.53
C ALA A 65 24.11 -2.06 15.17
N TYR A 66 24.81 -1.16 15.86
CA TYR A 66 26.26 -1.01 15.75
C TYR A 66 26.97 -2.31 16.14
N ARG A 67 26.66 -2.89 17.32
CA ARG A 67 27.25 -4.15 17.81
C ARG A 67 27.09 -5.31 16.83
N ILE A 68 25.88 -5.49 16.28
CA ILE A 68 25.59 -6.53 15.27
C ILE A 68 26.48 -6.38 14.03
N SER A 69 26.82 -5.15 13.64
CA SER A 69 27.70 -4.87 12.49
C SER A 69 29.19 -4.81 12.84
N HIS A 70 29.56 -4.83 14.12
CA HIS A 70 30.92 -4.69 14.64
C HIS A 70 31.33 -5.83 15.59
N ALA A 71 30.92 -7.07 15.30
CA ALA A 71 31.32 -8.27 16.04
C ALA A 71 31.10 -8.18 17.57
N ASP A 72 29.93 -7.65 17.96
CA ASP A 72 29.50 -7.36 19.34
C ASP A 72 30.23 -6.24 20.08
N GLU A 73 31.19 -5.54 19.45
CA GLU A 73 31.89 -4.39 20.03
C GLU A 73 30.98 -3.16 20.20
N TYR A 74 31.03 -2.53 21.38
CA TYR A 74 30.34 -1.26 21.64
C TYR A 74 31.01 -0.11 20.88
N PRO A 75 30.25 0.93 20.47
CA PRO A 75 30.83 2.06 19.74
C PRO A 75 31.83 2.84 20.62
N PRO A 76 33.02 3.18 20.11
CA PRO A 76 34.00 3.99 20.85
C PRO A 76 33.49 5.35 21.30
N SER A 77 32.52 5.94 20.58
CA SER A 77 31.74 7.11 21.01
C SER A 77 30.35 7.11 20.37
N LEU A 78 29.38 7.83 20.95
CA LEU A 78 27.99 7.81 20.48
C LEU A 78 27.81 8.50 19.13
N SER A 79 28.66 9.47 18.76
CA SER A 79 28.56 10.18 17.48
C SER A 79 28.70 9.25 16.28
N MET A 80 29.36 8.09 16.44
CA MET A 80 29.42 7.03 15.42
C MET A 80 28.06 6.41 15.08
N LEU A 81 27.03 6.59 15.92
CA LEU A 81 25.68 6.17 15.63
C LEU A 81 24.98 7.08 14.62
N TYR A 82 25.41 8.34 14.51
CA TYR A 82 24.82 9.33 13.60
C TYR A 82 25.65 9.48 12.31
N PRO A 83 25.02 9.58 11.12
CA PRO A 83 23.60 9.44 10.83
C PRO A 83 23.17 7.98 10.54
N THR A 84 24.11 7.02 10.60
CA THR A 84 23.96 5.66 10.02
C THR A 84 22.96 4.77 10.76
N TYR A 85 22.97 4.80 12.09
CA TYR A 85 22.14 3.96 12.97
C TYR A 85 21.02 4.76 13.64
N ILE A 86 21.21 6.08 13.78
CA ILE A 86 20.25 7.06 14.30
C ILE A 86 20.33 8.28 13.39
N SER A 87 19.22 8.62 12.73
CA SER A 87 19.15 9.74 11.77
C SER A 87 18.60 11.05 12.36
N ASP A 88 17.95 10.98 13.52
CA ASP A 88 17.41 12.14 14.24
C ASP A 88 18.37 12.57 15.36
N PRO A 89 18.98 13.77 15.29
CA PRO A 89 19.91 14.23 16.31
C PRO A 89 19.19 14.58 17.64
N THR A 90 17.89 14.89 17.61
CA THR A 90 17.12 15.31 18.81
C THR A 90 16.98 14.19 19.85
N VAL A 91 17.22 12.94 19.43
CA VAL A 91 17.28 11.73 20.27
C VAL A 91 18.37 11.81 21.35
N PHE A 92 19.40 12.64 21.19
CA PHE A 92 20.49 12.82 22.17
C PHE A 92 20.21 13.91 23.23
N TRP A 93 18.98 14.42 23.31
CA TRP A 93 18.60 15.55 24.16
C TRP A 93 17.39 15.23 25.07
N ASN A 94 17.34 15.85 26.25
CA ASN A 94 16.23 15.80 27.18
C ASN A 94 15.39 17.10 27.06
N PRO A 95 14.07 17.05 26.80
CA PRO A 95 13.24 18.26 26.70
C PRO A 95 13.09 19.09 27.97
N GLY A 96 13.47 18.56 29.15
CA GLY A 96 13.55 19.30 30.41
C GLY A 96 14.88 20.04 30.61
N ASP A 97 15.81 19.94 29.66
CA ASP A 97 17.15 20.51 29.77
C ASP A 97 17.19 22.00 29.43
N ASN A 98 18.13 22.73 30.03
CA ASN A 98 18.39 24.14 29.68
C ASN A 98 19.30 24.26 28.44
N ASP A 99 20.00 23.18 28.08
CA ASP A 99 20.90 23.16 26.94
C ASP A 99 20.17 23.14 25.58
N PRO A 100 20.73 23.77 24.53
CA PRO A 100 20.07 23.87 23.24
C PRO A 100 19.87 22.50 22.57
N CYS A 101 18.63 22.21 22.15
CA CYS A 101 18.32 21.01 21.38
C CYS A 101 19.23 20.86 20.14
N PRO A 102 19.94 19.72 19.99
CA PRO A 102 20.92 19.51 18.92
C PRO A 102 20.23 19.41 17.56
N THR A 103 20.74 20.17 16.60
CA THR A 103 20.24 20.18 15.20
C THR A 103 21.06 19.29 14.27
N THR A 104 22.25 18.89 14.73
CA THR A 104 23.19 17.97 14.11
C THR A 104 23.96 17.26 15.23
N ILE A 105 24.74 16.23 14.92
CA ILE A 105 25.74 15.66 15.83
C ILE A 105 27.12 15.82 15.19
N ASN A 106 28.07 16.40 15.93
CA ASN A 106 29.45 16.58 15.46
C ASN A 106 30.54 16.34 16.53
N ASN A 107 30.17 16.09 17.78
CA ASN A 107 31.10 15.81 18.87
C ASN A 107 30.44 14.89 19.93
N ASP A 108 31.24 14.50 20.93
CA ASP A 108 30.81 13.71 22.09
C ASP A 108 31.23 14.41 23.41
N GLU A 109 31.50 15.71 23.41
CA GLU A 109 31.93 16.46 24.60
C GLU A 109 30.71 16.72 25.51
N PRO A 110 30.73 16.35 26.80
CA PRO A 110 29.59 16.57 27.70
C PRO A 110 29.18 18.03 27.78
N ASP A 111 27.86 18.28 27.87
CA ASP A 111 27.26 19.60 28.05
C ASP A 111 27.62 20.62 26.92
N GLN A 112 28.02 20.14 25.72
CA GLN A 112 28.37 20.97 24.56
C GLN A 112 27.28 20.98 23.45
N PRO A 113 27.10 22.09 22.71
CA PRO A 113 26.15 22.15 21.59
C PRO A 113 26.43 21.13 20.48
N ASN A 114 25.38 20.46 19.98
CA ASN A 114 25.48 19.38 18.97
C ASN A 114 26.34 18.17 19.39
N SER A 115 26.52 17.98 20.70
CA SER A 115 27.09 16.76 21.28
C SER A 115 26.06 15.64 21.38
N THR A 116 26.52 14.40 21.29
CA THR A 116 25.75 13.23 21.74
C THR A 116 25.58 13.14 23.25
N GLN A 117 26.41 13.89 23.99
CA GLN A 117 26.40 13.98 25.45
C GLN A 117 25.89 15.34 25.94
N VAL A 118 25.00 15.99 25.18
CA VAL A 118 24.41 17.29 25.57
C VAL A 118 23.47 17.15 26.77
N SER A 119 22.65 16.09 26.82
CA SER A 119 21.78 15.80 27.98
C SER A 119 22.04 14.44 28.63
N PHE A 120 22.77 13.54 27.95
CA PHE A 120 23.00 12.17 28.40
C PHE A 120 24.48 11.88 28.58
N LEU A 121 24.83 11.12 29.61
CA LEU A 121 26.22 10.75 29.90
C LEU A 121 26.51 9.31 29.47
N TYR A 122 27.56 9.14 28.67
CA TYR A 122 27.98 7.89 28.06
C TYR A 122 29.20 7.28 28.78
N LEU A 123 28.94 6.32 29.67
CA LEU A 123 29.95 5.71 30.53
C LEU A 123 30.39 4.34 29.97
N GLN A 124 31.65 4.24 29.58
CA GLN A 124 32.27 2.97 29.18
C GLN A 124 32.81 2.19 30.39
N ALA A 125 32.07 1.16 30.86
CA ALA A 125 32.67 0.06 31.62
C ALA A 125 33.22 -1.05 30.72
N TRP A 126 34.30 -1.69 31.18
CA TRP A 126 35.07 -2.64 30.37
C TRP A 126 34.80 -4.09 30.80
N GLY A 127 34.17 -4.82 29.89
CA GLY A 127 33.69 -6.21 29.95
C GLY A 127 32.63 -6.40 28.86
N ARG A 128 31.98 -7.57 28.75
CA ARG A 128 30.66 -7.66 28.07
C ARG A 128 29.65 -6.77 28.82
N HIS A 129 29.68 -6.97 30.14
CA HIS A 129 29.47 -6.18 31.36
C HIS A 129 28.75 -4.81 31.37
N GLY A 130 29.02 -3.93 30.39
CA GLY A 130 29.72 -2.71 30.81
C GLY A 130 29.18 -1.33 30.44
N LEU A 131 28.33 -1.18 29.43
CA LEU A 131 28.05 0.17 28.93
C LEU A 131 26.84 0.78 29.67
N VAL A 132 26.96 2.03 30.12
CA VAL A 132 25.87 2.76 30.78
C VAL A 132 25.61 4.09 30.06
N LEU A 133 24.35 4.32 29.69
CA LEU A 133 23.87 5.62 29.23
C LEU A 133 22.84 6.12 30.23
N GLN A 134 23.01 7.33 30.73
CA GLN A 134 22.14 7.90 31.75
C GLN A 134 21.83 9.36 31.48
N ASP A 135 20.83 9.90 32.17
CA ASP A 135 20.67 11.34 32.30
C ASP A 135 21.90 11.99 32.98
N SER A 136 22.28 13.17 32.49
CA SER A 136 23.45 13.93 32.94
C SER A 136 23.22 14.63 34.28
N THR A 137 21.98 15.05 34.55
CA THR A 137 21.59 15.73 35.80
C THR A 137 20.23 15.22 36.30
N PRO A 138 19.94 15.27 37.61
CA PRO A 138 18.58 15.05 38.13
C PRO A 138 17.65 16.26 37.93
N ALA A 139 18.22 17.46 37.77
CA ALA A 139 17.48 18.72 37.84
C ALA A 139 16.50 18.93 36.67
N ASN A 140 16.87 18.47 35.46
CA ASN A 140 16.02 18.48 34.26
C ASN A 140 14.76 17.60 34.40
N ASN A 141 14.80 16.58 35.27
CA ASN A 141 13.69 15.71 35.64
C ASN A 141 12.98 16.18 36.93
N GLN A 142 12.98 17.49 37.22
CA GLN A 142 12.41 18.09 38.43
C GLN A 142 13.00 17.52 39.75
N SER A 143 14.26 17.06 39.71
CA SER A 143 14.93 16.32 40.79
C SER A 143 14.23 15.02 41.21
N ARG A 144 13.33 14.47 40.37
CA ARG A 144 12.56 13.25 40.68
C ARG A 144 13.39 11.98 40.52
N GLY A 145 14.44 11.98 39.70
CA GLY A 145 15.29 10.81 39.50
C GLY A 145 16.23 10.88 38.29
N LEU A 146 16.93 9.78 38.05
CA LEU A 146 17.86 9.55 36.94
C LEU A 146 17.33 8.44 36.02
N TYR A 147 17.25 8.68 34.72
CA TYR A 147 17.04 7.61 33.74
C TYR A 147 18.37 6.97 33.37
N VAL A 148 18.39 5.63 33.27
CA VAL A 148 19.62 4.84 33.09
C VAL A 148 19.33 3.61 32.22
N ILE A 149 20.25 3.27 31.32
CA ILE A 149 20.30 1.99 30.62
C ILE A 149 21.62 1.30 30.93
N ASN A 150 21.56 0.02 31.28
CA ASN A 150 22.71 -0.88 31.19
C ASN A 150 22.55 -1.75 29.92
N PHE A 151 23.47 -1.64 28.95
CA PHE A 151 23.32 -2.27 27.63
C PHE A 151 23.59 -3.80 27.60
N GLU A 152 23.82 -4.37 28.77
CA GLU A 152 23.74 -5.80 29.08
C GLU A 152 22.34 -6.38 28.92
N SER A 153 21.33 -5.64 29.37
CA SER A 153 19.90 -5.98 29.27
C SER A 153 19.18 -4.86 28.51
N PRO A 154 19.45 -4.70 27.19
CA PRO A 154 19.08 -3.52 26.41
C PRO A 154 17.56 -3.36 26.13
N SER A 155 16.72 -4.11 26.83
CA SER A 155 15.25 -4.08 26.74
C SER A 155 14.60 -3.01 27.63
N THR A 156 15.29 -2.48 28.64
CA THR A 156 14.70 -1.55 29.61
C THR A 156 15.54 -0.29 29.84
N VAL A 157 14.91 0.88 29.62
CA VAL A 157 15.29 2.10 30.33
C VAL A 157 14.70 2.01 31.73
N VAL A 158 15.59 2.14 32.71
CA VAL A 158 15.32 2.12 34.14
C VAL A 158 15.26 3.56 34.66
N PHE A 159 14.40 3.82 35.64
CA PHE A 159 14.35 5.09 36.35
C PHE A 159 14.79 4.87 37.80
N PHE A 160 15.62 5.77 38.33
CA PHE A 160 16.17 5.69 39.68
C PHE A 160 15.74 6.91 40.51
N GLU A 161 15.04 6.68 41.62
CA GLU A 161 14.52 7.72 42.52
C GLU A 161 15.45 7.94 43.73
N PRO A 162 15.58 9.18 44.23
CA PRO A 162 16.44 9.47 45.38
C PRO A 162 15.87 8.85 46.66
N SER A 163 16.63 7.99 47.33
CA SER A 163 16.16 7.31 48.54
C SER A 163 16.46 8.10 49.82
N PRO A 164 15.44 8.47 50.62
CA PRO A 164 15.65 9.10 51.93
C PRO A 164 16.13 8.11 52.99
N SER A 165 16.02 6.79 52.74
CA SER A 165 16.44 5.72 53.65
C SER A 165 17.19 4.61 52.89
N PRO A 166 18.43 4.86 52.43
CA PRO A 166 19.21 3.86 51.70
C PRO A 166 19.54 2.61 52.56
N PRO A 167 19.70 1.42 51.93
CA PRO A 167 19.97 0.17 52.65
C PRO A 167 21.18 0.26 53.58
N SER A 168 21.13 -0.41 54.73
CA SER A 168 22.18 -0.36 55.75
C SER A 168 23.54 -0.84 55.24
N TRP A 169 23.57 -1.79 54.31
CA TRP A 169 24.78 -2.32 53.69
C TRP A 169 25.48 -1.33 52.72
N MET A 170 24.77 -0.30 52.24
CA MET A 170 25.35 0.79 51.43
C MET A 170 26.18 1.79 52.26
N GLN A 171 26.21 1.66 53.59
CA GLN A 171 26.87 2.62 54.47
C GLN A 171 28.36 2.81 54.16
N ALA A 172 29.08 1.76 53.76
CA ALA A 172 30.49 1.85 53.39
C ALA A 172 30.70 2.66 52.11
N VAL A 173 29.92 2.42 51.06
CA VAL A 173 29.96 3.14 49.78
C VAL A 173 29.71 4.64 49.99
N ARG A 174 28.68 4.99 50.78
CA ARG A 174 28.40 6.40 51.12
C ARG A 174 29.54 7.05 51.89
N THR A 175 30.15 6.32 52.83
CA THR A 175 31.29 6.83 53.61
C THR A 175 32.52 7.09 52.73
N ASN A 176 32.79 6.23 51.75
CA ASN A 176 33.87 6.41 50.78
C ASN A 176 33.63 7.64 49.90
N LEU A 177 32.44 7.79 49.33
CA LEU A 177 32.08 8.97 48.51
C LEU A 177 32.14 10.27 49.31
N GLN A 178 31.69 10.29 50.58
CA GLN A 178 31.80 11.46 51.46
C GLN A 178 33.27 11.87 51.69
N GLN A 179 34.17 10.91 51.90
CA GLN A 179 35.60 11.20 52.08
C GLN A 179 36.28 11.65 50.78
N LEU A 180 35.91 11.07 49.63
CA LEU A 180 36.35 11.56 48.32
C LEU A 180 35.85 12.99 48.03
N GLY A 181 34.64 13.34 48.46
CA GLY A 181 34.13 14.71 48.38
C GLY A 181 34.95 15.70 49.21
N LEU A 182 35.32 15.35 50.44
CA LEU A 182 36.23 16.16 51.25
C LEU A 182 37.60 16.35 50.56
N ALA A 183 38.15 15.30 49.93
CA ALA A 183 39.40 15.39 49.19
C ALA A 183 39.28 16.26 47.90
N LEU A 184 38.19 16.14 47.15
CA LEU A 184 37.89 16.97 45.98
C LEU A 184 37.70 18.44 46.36
N SER A 185 36.99 18.71 47.46
CA SER A 185 36.76 20.06 48.00
C SER A 185 38.08 20.71 48.44
N ALA A 186 38.94 19.97 49.13
CA ALA A 186 40.27 20.42 49.52
C ALA A 186 41.16 20.72 48.29
N TYR A 187 41.20 19.82 47.30
CA TYR A 187 41.93 20.07 46.05
C TYR A 187 41.42 21.33 45.34
N ALA A 188 40.10 21.48 45.19
CA ALA A 188 39.52 22.64 44.53
C ALA A 188 39.84 23.95 45.29
N SER A 189 39.78 23.95 46.62
CA SER A 189 40.18 25.10 47.44
C SER A 189 41.65 25.52 47.23
N ASP A 190 42.53 24.57 46.95
CA ASP A 190 43.97 24.83 46.69
C ASP A 190 44.27 25.16 45.22
N ASN A 191 43.28 25.05 44.30
CA ASN A 191 43.43 25.23 42.85
C ASN A 191 42.39 26.22 42.28
N ASP A 192 42.17 27.35 42.97
CA ASP A 192 41.26 28.44 42.59
C ASP A 192 39.81 28.00 42.27
N GLY A 193 39.40 26.84 42.80
CA GLY A 193 38.09 26.25 42.62
C GLY A 193 37.99 25.20 41.50
N GLN A 194 39.06 24.92 40.77
CA GLN A 194 39.10 23.87 39.73
C GLN A 194 39.26 22.46 40.34
N TYR A 195 38.44 21.51 39.89
CA TYR A 195 38.63 20.10 40.21
C TYR A 195 39.81 19.49 39.42
N PRO A 196 40.42 18.37 39.87
CA PRO A 196 41.58 17.81 39.18
C PRO A 196 41.25 17.32 37.76
N ASP A 197 42.24 17.35 36.85
CA ASP A 197 42.11 16.77 35.50
C ASP A 197 41.92 15.24 35.53
N ARG A 198 42.36 14.59 36.60
CA ARG A 198 42.25 13.14 36.82
C ARG A 198 42.23 12.83 38.32
N LEU A 199 41.38 11.89 38.71
CA LEU A 199 41.04 11.60 40.10
C LEU A 199 42.24 11.13 40.94
N SER A 200 43.22 10.45 40.33
CA SER A 200 44.43 9.98 41.01
C SER A 200 45.29 11.11 41.60
N ARG A 201 45.13 12.37 41.15
CA ARG A 201 45.81 13.53 41.77
C ARG A 201 45.43 13.75 43.23
N LEU A 202 44.31 13.22 43.69
CA LEU A 202 43.94 13.25 45.11
C LEU A 202 44.88 12.36 45.94
N TYR A 203 45.44 11.30 45.36
CA TYR A 203 46.32 10.36 46.05
C TYR A 203 47.80 10.73 45.86
N PRO A 204 48.66 10.68 46.91
CA PRO A 204 48.35 10.40 48.31
C PRO A 204 48.02 11.65 49.15
N SER A 205 48.05 12.85 48.56
CA SER A 205 48.11 14.13 49.28
C SER A 205 46.81 14.58 49.95
N TYR A 206 45.66 14.28 49.32
CA TYR A 206 44.31 14.66 49.78
C TYR A 206 43.49 13.44 50.21
N ALA A 207 43.76 12.27 49.62
CA ALA A 207 43.23 10.97 49.99
C ALA A 207 44.39 9.99 50.15
N SER A 208 44.65 9.51 51.37
CA SER A 208 45.79 8.63 51.68
C SER A 208 45.45 7.14 51.75
N ASP A 209 44.16 6.79 51.79
CA ASP A 209 43.67 5.42 51.81
C ASP A 209 43.19 5.02 50.39
N PRO A 210 43.81 4.02 49.73
CA PRO A 210 43.39 3.58 48.40
C PRO A 210 41.99 2.93 48.39
N LEU A 211 41.50 2.42 49.53
CA LEU A 211 40.17 1.80 49.63
C LEU A 211 39.03 2.79 49.40
N LEU A 212 39.27 4.10 49.52
CA LEU A 212 38.27 5.13 49.24
C LEU A 212 37.78 5.13 47.78
N PHE A 213 38.63 4.67 46.85
CA PHE A 213 38.30 4.59 45.42
C PHE A 213 37.56 3.30 45.04
N TRP A 214 37.35 2.40 46.01
CA TRP A 214 36.78 1.07 45.82
C TRP A 214 35.40 0.95 46.48
N ASN A 215 34.50 0.27 45.79
CA ASN A 215 33.18 -0.10 46.30
C ASN A 215 33.26 -1.54 46.85
N PRO A 216 33.11 -1.74 48.18
CA PRO A 216 33.23 -3.07 48.80
C PRO A 216 32.11 -4.05 48.45
N ASN A 217 31.00 -3.56 47.87
CA ASN A 217 29.83 -4.35 47.51
C ASN A 217 29.80 -4.68 45.99
N GLY A 218 30.83 -4.29 45.24
CA GLY A 218 30.89 -4.52 43.79
C GLY A 218 30.96 -6.00 43.43
N ILE A 219 30.03 -6.45 42.56
CA ILE A 219 29.97 -7.84 42.13
C ILE A 219 31.22 -8.21 41.31
N SER A 220 31.97 -9.17 41.85
CA SER A 220 33.31 -9.53 41.41
C SER A 220 33.28 -10.53 40.25
N TRP A 221 33.07 -10.03 39.03
CA TRP A 221 33.20 -10.86 37.82
C TRP A 221 34.64 -11.33 37.50
N TYR A 222 35.65 -10.85 38.24
CA TYR A 222 37.07 -11.03 37.89
C TYR A 222 38.03 -11.16 39.09
N ASP A 223 37.53 -11.31 40.33
CA ASP A 223 38.35 -11.28 41.55
C ASP A 223 39.36 -10.11 41.57
N ARG A 224 38.90 -8.91 41.19
CA ARG A 224 39.73 -7.71 41.25
C ARG A 224 39.95 -7.38 42.73
N PRO A 225 41.18 -7.53 43.26
CA PRO A 225 41.43 -7.27 44.67
C PRO A 225 41.21 -5.78 44.96
N ALA A 226 40.82 -5.47 46.20
CA ALA A 226 40.76 -4.11 46.68
C ALA A 226 42.13 -3.41 46.45
N PRO A 227 42.14 -2.15 45.96
CA PRO A 227 43.37 -1.49 45.54
C PRO A 227 44.35 -1.32 46.71
N GLN A 228 45.61 -1.69 46.47
CA GLN A 228 46.69 -1.57 47.46
C GLN A 228 47.38 -0.19 47.39
N THR A 229 47.29 0.46 46.22
CA THR A 229 47.82 1.79 45.89
C THR A 229 46.95 2.39 44.80
N ILE A 230 47.08 3.69 44.55
CA ILE A 230 46.50 4.34 43.36
C ILE A 230 47.64 4.84 42.48
N ASP A 231 47.72 4.33 41.25
CA ASP A 231 48.79 4.64 40.29
C ASP A 231 48.29 5.03 38.88
N ASN A 232 46.99 4.92 38.63
CA ASN A 232 46.38 5.28 37.35
C ASN A 232 44.93 5.76 37.50
N ASP A 233 44.36 6.27 36.41
CA ASP A 233 42.95 6.70 36.31
C ASP A 233 42.16 5.87 35.30
N VAL A 234 42.75 4.82 34.72
CA VAL A 234 42.12 4.08 33.62
C VAL A 234 40.91 3.34 34.20
N PRO A 235 39.67 3.64 33.76
CA PRO A 235 38.48 3.15 34.44
C PRO A 235 38.47 1.62 34.61
N GLY A 236 38.46 1.14 35.85
CA GLY A 236 38.34 -0.28 36.22
C GLY A 236 39.65 -1.06 36.26
N ARG A 237 40.81 -0.47 35.93
CA ARG A 237 42.08 -1.17 36.12
C ARG A 237 42.39 -1.36 37.61
N ILE A 238 43.19 -2.38 37.92
CA ILE A 238 43.78 -2.56 39.25
C ILE A 238 44.54 -1.28 39.60
N ASN A 239 44.47 -0.86 40.88
CA ASN A 239 45.09 0.38 41.39
C ASN A 239 44.64 1.67 40.67
N SER A 240 43.47 1.64 40.00
CA SER A 240 42.88 2.83 39.39
C SER A 240 42.09 3.64 40.41
N ALA A 241 42.21 4.96 40.37
CA ALA A 241 41.31 5.87 41.08
C ALA A 241 39.85 5.70 40.61
N GLN A 242 39.66 5.28 39.35
CA GLN A 242 38.36 5.00 38.75
C GLN A 242 38.04 3.50 38.72
N ILE A 243 38.44 2.74 39.75
CA ILE A 243 38.18 1.30 39.81
C ILE A 243 36.67 1.03 39.99
N SER A 244 36.02 1.70 40.94
CA SER A 244 34.58 1.55 41.23
C SER A 244 33.73 2.78 40.92
N TYR A 245 34.34 3.97 40.90
CA TYR A 245 33.64 5.22 40.63
C TYR A 245 34.08 5.83 39.29
N ALA A 246 33.14 6.42 38.55
CA ALA A 246 33.42 7.23 37.37
C ALA A 246 33.66 8.68 37.80
N TYR A 247 34.73 9.29 37.29
CA TYR A 247 35.08 10.68 37.56
C TYR A 247 34.60 11.62 36.46
N LEU A 248 33.78 12.59 36.85
CA LEU A 248 33.10 13.55 35.97
C LEU A 248 33.48 14.99 36.27
N GLY A 249 34.45 15.22 37.16
CA GLY A 249 34.93 16.56 37.55
C GLY A 249 35.95 17.19 36.60
N LEU A 250 36.35 16.50 35.51
CA LEU A 250 37.24 17.08 34.50
C LEU A 250 36.62 18.37 33.93
N GLU A 251 37.42 19.45 33.90
CA GLU A 251 37.04 20.81 33.45
C GLU A 251 35.92 21.49 34.27
N LYS A 252 35.38 20.83 35.30
CA LYS A 252 34.38 21.40 36.21
C LYS A 252 35.02 22.26 37.30
N HIS A 253 34.21 23.14 37.86
CA HIS A 253 34.63 24.11 38.88
C HIS A 253 33.62 24.10 40.04
N SER A 254 34.08 24.44 41.24
CA SER A 254 33.28 24.57 42.47
C SER A 254 32.16 25.64 42.43
N ASN A 255 31.98 26.34 41.32
CA ASN A 255 30.89 27.30 41.08
C ASN A 255 29.88 26.83 40.02
N CYS A 256 30.00 25.58 39.53
CA CYS A 256 28.97 24.88 38.78
C CYS A 256 27.68 24.72 39.61
N SER A 257 26.61 24.22 39.00
CA SER A 257 25.36 23.95 39.72
C SER A 257 25.60 23.02 40.92
N PRO A 258 24.96 23.24 42.09
CA PRO A 258 25.08 22.35 43.25
C PRO A 258 24.85 20.88 42.90
N ASP A 259 23.86 20.60 42.04
CA ASP A 259 23.45 19.25 41.62
C ASP A 259 24.38 18.60 40.58
N THR A 260 25.42 19.29 40.11
CA THR A 260 26.34 18.76 39.10
C THR A 260 27.14 17.58 39.67
N ILE A 261 27.04 16.42 39.03
CA ILE A 261 27.72 15.19 39.47
C ILE A 261 29.24 15.28 39.22
N LEU A 262 30.04 14.93 40.24
CA LEU A 262 31.51 14.86 40.22
C LEU A 262 32.03 13.42 40.26
N LEU A 263 31.40 12.57 41.09
CA LEU A 263 31.66 11.13 41.15
C LEU A 263 30.33 10.38 41.15
N GLN A 264 30.32 9.19 40.57
CA GLN A 264 29.22 8.26 40.73
C GLN A 264 29.70 6.81 40.57
N ASP A 265 28.87 5.85 40.97
CA ASP A 265 29.15 4.44 40.67
C ASP A 265 29.29 4.22 39.16
N ARG A 266 30.38 3.54 38.79
CA ARG A 266 30.79 3.38 37.39
C ARG A 266 29.86 2.45 36.59
N SER A 267 29.07 1.63 37.28
CA SER A 267 27.92 0.88 36.78
C SER A 267 26.98 0.61 37.95
N PRO A 268 25.65 0.55 37.74
CA PRO A 268 24.71 0.10 38.77
C PRO A 268 25.10 -1.26 39.38
N LEU A 269 25.74 -2.14 38.60
CA LEU A 269 26.22 -3.46 39.06
C LEU A 269 27.21 -3.38 40.24
N ASN A 270 27.87 -2.23 40.46
CA ASN A 270 28.74 -2.03 41.62
C ASN A 270 27.97 -2.01 42.95
N ASN A 271 26.64 -1.85 42.93
CA ASN A 271 25.75 -1.99 44.07
C ASN A 271 24.64 -3.03 43.78
N GLY A 272 24.93 -4.08 43.02
CA GLY A 272 23.94 -5.10 42.66
C GLY A 272 22.87 -4.62 41.67
N GLY A 273 23.17 -3.67 40.80
CA GLY A 273 22.36 -3.32 39.61
C GLY A 273 21.13 -2.44 39.86
N VAL A 274 20.55 -2.48 41.06
CA VAL A 274 19.32 -1.76 41.43
C VAL A 274 19.58 -0.48 42.23
N ILE A 275 20.85 -0.10 42.44
CA ILE A 275 21.26 1.09 43.22
C ILE A 275 22.40 1.84 42.54
N ILE A 276 22.32 3.17 42.52
CA ILE A 276 23.40 4.08 42.10
C ILE A 276 23.69 5.05 43.24
N SER A 277 24.95 5.37 43.51
CA SER A 277 25.32 6.49 44.37
C SER A 277 26.08 7.55 43.58
N THR A 278 25.75 8.82 43.85
CA THR A 278 26.37 10.00 43.25
C THR A 278 26.93 10.92 44.34
N LEU A 279 27.97 11.67 44.00
CA LEU A 279 28.51 12.80 44.74
C LEU A 279 28.46 14.03 43.84
N THR A 280 27.90 15.12 44.35
CA THR A 280 27.67 16.37 43.62
C THR A 280 28.64 17.50 44.06
N VAL A 281 28.60 18.65 43.38
CA VAL A 281 29.49 19.81 43.62
C VAL A 281 29.35 20.40 45.03
N ASP A 282 28.16 20.33 45.62
CA ASP A 282 27.90 20.73 47.00
C ASP A 282 28.36 19.68 48.05
N MET A 283 28.96 18.58 47.60
CA MET A 283 29.39 17.43 48.39
C MET A 283 28.24 16.61 49.02
N ALA A 284 27.01 16.76 48.52
CA ALA A 284 25.93 15.83 48.86
C ALA A 284 26.22 14.44 48.26
N VAL A 285 25.94 13.40 49.04
CA VAL A 285 25.97 12.00 48.59
C VAL A 285 24.55 11.48 48.56
N THR A 286 24.03 11.24 47.35
CA THR A 286 22.69 10.73 47.12
C THR A 286 22.78 9.28 46.69
N THR A 287 21.97 8.42 47.32
CA THR A 287 21.77 7.04 46.86
C THR A 287 20.42 6.97 46.19
N TRP A 288 20.44 6.62 44.91
CA TRP A 288 19.28 6.44 44.05
C TRP A 288 18.94 4.96 44.02
N LEU A 289 17.69 4.61 44.31
CA LEU A 289 17.16 3.26 44.16
C LEU A 289 16.42 3.19 42.83
N GLU A 290 16.55 2.08 42.11
CA GLU A 290 15.68 1.80 40.99
C GLU A 290 14.22 1.88 41.45
N SER A 291 13.43 2.71 40.76
CA SER A 291 12.02 2.92 41.04
C SER A 291 11.31 1.56 40.98
N GLU A 292 10.59 1.22 42.05
CA GLU A 292 9.65 0.11 42.01
C GLU A 292 8.48 0.51 41.10
N SER A 293 8.67 0.38 39.79
CA SER A 293 7.61 0.56 38.80
C SER A 293 6.65 -0.63 38.85
N ARG A 294 6.01 -0.82 40.02
CA ARG A 294 4.96 -1.80 40.26
C ARG A 294 3.84 -1.50 39.30
N CYS A 295 3.54 -2.51 38.51
CA CYS A 295 2.73 -2.33 37.34
C CYS A 295 1.27 -2.59 37.72
N VAL A 296 0.50 -1.52 37.90
CA VAL A 296 -0.81 -1.52 38.60
C VAL A 296 -1.97 -2.17 37.80
N SER A 297 -1.70 -2.81 36.66
CA SER A 297 -2.73 -3.39 35.79
C SER A 297 -2.20 -4.59 34.98
N PRO A 298 -2.69 -5.82 35.21
CA PRO A 298 -2.11 -7.06 34.65
C PRO A 298 -1.77 -7.06 33.14
N PRO A 299 -2.58 -6.47 32.22
CA PRO A 299 -2.25 -6.48 30.79
C PRO A 299 -0.97 -5.73 30.42
N ASN A 300 -0.60 -4.69 31.18
CA ASN A 300 0.58 -3.87 30.90
C ASN A 300 1.89 -4.48 31.45
N CYS A 301 1.77 -5.48 32.32
CA CYS A 301 2.88 -6.07 33.07
C CYS A 301 3.34 -7.38 32.46
N GLY A 302 2.39 -8.18 31.96
CA GLY A 302 2.65 -9.51 31.42
C GLY A 302 3.74 -9.56 30.34
N LEU A 303 3.92 -8.52 29.51
CA LEU A 303 5.03 -8.50 28.55
C LEU A 303 6.39 -8.32 29.25
N SER A 304 6.49 -7.42 30.22
CA SER A 304 7.73 -7.20 31.00
C SER A 304 8.08 -8.43 31.83
N ASP A 305 7.08 -9.07 32.42
CA ASP A 305 7.24 -10.23 33.29
C ASP A 305 7.52 -11.51 32.50
N LEU A 306 6.96 -11.64 31.29
CA LEU A 306 7.38 -12.67 30.34
C LEU A 306 8.82 -12.48 29.86
N LEU A 307 9.26 -11.24 29.62
CA LEU A 307 10.66 -10.98 29.27
C LEU A 307 11.60 -11.30 30.44
N GLN A 308 11.22 -10.96 31.67
CA GLN A 308 11.99 -11.24 32.88
C GLN A 308 12.11 -12.75 33.14
N LEU A 309 10.99 -13.46 33.09
CA LEU A 309 10.94 -14.92 33.20
C LEU A 309 11.73 -15.62 32.08
N ARG A 310 11.70 -15.06 30.86
CA ARG A 310 12.50 -15.56 29.74
C ARG A 310 14.01 -15.34 29.97
N GLY A 311 14.39 -14.24 30.60
CA GLY A 311 15.75 -14.00 31.07
C GLY A 311 16.21 -15.06 32.07
N LEU A 312 15.37 -15.36 33.08
CA LEU A 312 15.64 -16.39 34.09
C LEU A 312 15.86 -17.78 33.47
N ILE A 313 14.92 -18.28 32.67
CA ILE A 313 15.07 -19.62 32.06
C ILE A 313 16.26 -19.68 31.09
N SER A 314 16.58 -18.58 30.40
CA SER A 314 17.80 -18.50 29.55
C SER A 314 19.07 -18.59 30.39
N ALA A 315 19.15 -17.88 31.52
CA ALA A 315 20.28 -17.95 32.44
C ALA A 315 20.46 -19.37 33.02
N MET A 316 19.36 -20.08 33.27
CA MET A 316 19.36 -21.48 33.71
C MET A 316 19.86 -22.44 32.61
N GLN A 317 19.47 -22.22 31.35
CA GLN A 317 19.99 -23.00 30.21
C GLN A 317 21.50 -22.76 29.99
N VAL A 318 21.99 -21.53 30.18
CA VAL A 318 23.43 -21.23 30.18
C VAL A 318 24.15 -21.92 31.34
N TYR A 319 23.56 -21.91 32.54
CA TYR A 319 24.09 -22.67 33.68
C TYR A 319 24.16 -24.17 33.36
N ALA A 320 23.09 -24.74 32.80
CA ALA A 320 22.99 -26.16 32.45
C ALA A 320 24.04 -26.59 31.42
N THR A 321 24.25 -25.78 30.38
CA THR A 321 25.30 -25.98 29.36
C THR A 321 26.69 -26.09 29.99
N ALA A 322 26.94 -25.37 31.09
CA ALA A 322 28.20 -25.44 31.84
C ALA A 322 28.27 -26.57 32.88
N ASN A 323 27.17 -27.29 33.13
CA ASN A 323 27.02 -28.27 34.20
C ASN A 323 26.34 -29.59 33.72
N SER A 324 26.68 -30.07 32.52
CA SER A 324 26.18 -31.37 31.99
C SER A 324 24.64 -31.46 31.90
N ASP A 325 23.99 -30.38 31.46
CA ASP A 325 22.53 -30.22 31.34
C ASP A 325 21.76 -30.21 32.68
N ASP A 326 22.44 -30.21 33.82
CA ASP A 326 21.82 -30.04 35.14
C ASP A 326 21.47 -28.57 35.42
N PHE A 327 20.20 -28.32 35.72
CA PHE A 327 19.71 -27.02 36.20
C PHE A 327 20.20 -26.78 37.65
N PRO A 328 20.38 -25.53 38.09
CA PRO A 328 21.02 -25.22 39.37
C PRO A 328 20.26 -25.83 40.56
N THR A 329 20.93 -26.23 41.64
CA THR A 329 20.24 -26.88 42.77
C THR A 329 19.51 -25.90 43.69
N ARG A 330 19.77 -24.60 43.53
CA ARG A 330 19.10 -23.45 44.15
C ARG A 330 19.08 -22.32 43.13
N LEU A 331 18.02 -21.51 43.09
CA LEU A 331 17.87 -20.48 42.05
C LEU A 331 18.89 -19.34 42.28
N SER A 332 19.24 -19.06 43.53
CA SER A 332 20.31 -18.15 43.96
C SER A 332 21.70 -18.48 43.39
N MET A 333 21.95 -19.70 42.90
CA MET A 333 23.22 -20.05 42.25
C MET A 333 23.46 -19.32 40.94
N LEU A 334 22.42 -18.70 40.36
CA LEU A 334 22.56 -17.81 39.21
C LEU A 334 23.11 -16.43 39.63
N TYR A 335 22.85 -15.99 40.86
CA TYR A 335 23.22 -14.67 41.34
C TYR A 335 24.75 -14.53 41.46
N GLY A 336 25.31 -13.48 40.85
CA GLY A 336 26.76 -13.24 40.77
C GLY A 336 27.52 -14.19 39.84
N ARG A 337 26.84 -14.97 38.99
CA ARG A 337 27.45 -15.92 38.04
C ARG A 337 26.82 -15.95 36.65
N ASN A 338 25.50 -15.71 36.59
CA ASN A 338 24.70 -15.67 35.37
C ASN A 338 23.65 -14.56 35.41
N VAL A 339 23.44 -13.94 36.58
CA VAL A 339 22.47 -12.90 36.90
C VAL A 339 23.09 -11.95 37.92
N ASP A 340 23.11 -10.64 37.65
CA ASP A 340 23.92 -9.68 38.44
C ASP A 340 23.13 -8.70 39.29
N HIS A 341 21.81 -8.80 39.30
CA HIS A 341 20.98 -7.92 40.13
C HIS A 341 19.85 -8.70 40.79
N PRO A 342 19.54 -8.41 42.07
CA PRO A 342 18.54 -9.14 42.83
C PRO A 342 17.15 -8.97 42.22
N GLY A 343 16.85 -7.78 41.68
CA GLY A 343 15.60 -7.52 40.95
C GLY A 343 15.36 -8.38 39.71
N PHE A 344 16.35 -9.15 39.22
CA PHE A 344 16.16 -10.07 38.09
C PHE A 344 15.32 -11.31 38.48
N PHE A 345 15.20 -11.60 39.77
CA PHE A 345 14.37 -12.65 40.32
C PHE A 345 12.93 -12.19 40.63
N TRP A 346 12.61 -10.91 40.32
CA TRP A 346 11.36 -10.24 40.69
C TRP A 346 10.55 -9.83 39.46
N ALA A 347 9.23 -10.04 39.51
CA ALA A 347 8.25 -9.65 38.51
C ALA A 347 7.64 -8.27 38.84
N HIS A 348 7.36 -7.45 37.82
CA HIS A 348 6.82 -6.10 37.97
C HIS A 348 5.37 -6.07 38.49
N GLY A 349 4.62 -7.18 38.33
CA GLY A 349 3.31 -7.37 38.93
C GLY A 349 3.33 -7.77 40.42
N ASP A 350 4.47 -8.23 40.94
CA ASP A 350 4.59 -8.80 42.29
C ASP A 350 4.19 -7.81 43.39
N VAL A 351 3.47 -8.32 44.39
CA VAL A 351 3.01 -7.58 45.56
C VAL A 351 4.09 -7.45 46.64
N ASP A 352 5.08 -8.33 46.64
CA ASP A 352 6.29 -8.17 47.43
C ASP A 352 7.20 -7.06 46.86
N SER A 353 8.01 -6.49 47.76
CA SER A 353 8.91 -5.40 47.40
C SER A 353 10.11 -5.95 46.64
N ARG A 354 10.63 -5.17 45.70
CA ARG A 354 11.73 -5.63 44.82
C ARG A 354 12.96 -5.94 45.69
N PRO A 355 13.54 -7.14 45.61
CA PRO A 355 14.66 -7.51 46.46
C PRO A 355 15.88 -6.63 46.14
N LEU A 356 16.52 -6.12 47.19
CA LEU A 356 17.76 -5.32 47.11
C LEU A 356 19.01 -6.16 47.38
N VAL A 357 18.84 -7.41 47.84
CA VAL A 357 19.88 -8.42 48.07
C VAL A 357 19.24 -9.79 47.83
N ILE A 358 20.00 -10.77 47.32
CA ILE A 358 19.63 -12.19 47.38
C ILE A 358 20.45 -12.86 48.47
N ASP A 359 19.81 -13.34 49.54
CA ASP A 359 20.44 -14.11 50.62
C ASP A 359 19.72 -15.43 50.95
N THR A 360 18.53 -15.65 50.39
CA THR A 360 17.73 -16.86 50.56
C THR A 360 17.16 -17.40 49.23
N ASP A 361 16.67 -18.63 49.27
CA ASP A 361 15.86 -19.27 48.24
C ASP A 361 14.44 -19.58 48.74
N GLU A 362 14.06 -19.14 49.95
CA GLU A 362 12.73 -19.41 50.49
C GLU A 362 11.66 -18.69 49.64
N PRO A 363 10.66 -19.40 49.07
CA PRO A 363 9.65 -18.79 48.23
C PRO A 363 8.88 -17.66 48.92
N ASN A 364 8.57 -16.61 48.14
CA ASN A 364 7.74 -15.47 48.56
C ASN A 364 8.31 -14.73 49.80
N GLN A 365 9.64 -14.48 49.80
CA GLN A 365 10.35 -13.72 50.84
C GLN A 365 11.12 -12.52 50.26
N PRO A 366 11.20 -11.36 50.96
CA PRO A 366 11.73 -10.08 50.40
C PRO A 366 13.21 -10.02 49.95
N SER A 367 14.00 -11.06 50.22
CA SER A 367 15.42 -11.17 49.80
C SER A 367 15.70 -12.50 49.09
N SER A 368 14.66 -13.09 48.51
CA SER A 368 14.72 -14.42 47.90
C SER A 368 14.97 -14.39 46.40
N ALA A 369 15.75 -15.37 45.91
CA ALA A 369 15.77 -15.70 44.49
C ALA A 369 14.41 -16.24 43.99
N GLN A 370 13.50 -16.61 44.90
CA GLN A 370 12.15 -17.08 44.63
C GLN A 370 11.08 -16.09 45.13
N VAL A 371 11.37 -14.78 45.08
CA VAL A 371 10.43 -13.73 45.54
C VAL A 371 9.13 -13.71 44.72
N SER A 372 9.20 -13.83 43.38
CA SER A 372 8.01 -13.87 42.51
C SER A 372 7.71 -15.24 41.91
N TYR A 373 8.73 -16.08 41.76
CA TYR A 373 8.65 -17.35 41.05
C TYR A 373 9.05 -18.51 41.95
N ALA A 374 8.26 -19.58 41.93
CA ALA A 374 8.62 -20.86 42.50
C ALA A 374 9.50 -21.64 41.50
N TYR A 375 10.61 -22.20 41.99
CA TYR A 375 11.59 -22.94 41.22
C TYR A 375 11.52 -24.44 41.50
N PHE A 376 11.35 -25.21 40.43
CA PHE A 376 11.20 -26.65 40.46
C PHE A 376 12.41 -27.35 39.86
N LYS A 377 13.01 -28.25 40.65
CA LYS A 377 14.05 -29.16 40.18
C LYS A 377 13.42 -30.37 39.48
N THR A 378 12.91 -30.17 38.27
CA THR A 378 12.26 -31.23 37.48
C THR A 378 13.25 -32.15 36.77
N GLY A 379 12.75 -33.28 36.28
CA GLY A 379 13.48 -34.16 35.36
C GLY A 379 13.75 -33.53 33.98
N TYR A 380 14.38 -34.31 33.10
CA TYR A 380 14.97 -33.84 31.83
C TYR A 380 13.99 -33.54 30.67
N ALA A 381 12.68 -33.74 30.82
CA ALA A 381 11.73 -33.58 29.71
C ALA A 381 11.39 -32.10 29.40
N ASP A 382 11.26 -31.80 28.12
CA ASP A 382 11.13 -30.43 27.57
C ASP A 382 9.95 -29.62 28.14
N LEU A 383 8.79 -30.27 28.36
CA LEU A 383 7.55 -29.64 28.85
C LEU A 383 7.43 -29.61 30.38
N ASN A 384 8.46 -30.02 31.10
CA ASN A 384 8.48 -29.92 32.56
C ASN A 384 8.47 -28.45 32.98
N VAL A 385 7.62 -28.14 33.97
CA VAL A 385 7.44 -26.79 34.49
C VAL A 385 8.57 -26.48 35.47
N VAL A 386 9.43 -25.55 35.10
CA VAL A 386 10.66 -25.24 35.84
C VAL A 386 10.49 -23.99 36.71
N LEU A 387 9.80 -22.98 36.20
CA LEU A 387 9.44 -21.78 36.94
C LEU A 387 7.97 -21.47 36.69
N HIS A 388 7.24 -21.08 37.73
CA HIS A 388 5.98 -20.36 37.59
C HIS A 388 5.78 -19.40 38.77
N ASP A 389 4.82 -18.49 38.68
CA ASP A 389 4.55 -17.54 39.78
C ASP A 389 4.23 -18.27 41.09
N ASN A 390 4.87 -17.89 42.20
CA ASN A 390 4.71 -18.54 43.50
C ASN A 390 3.34 -18.26 44.16
N THR A 391 2.72 -17.13 43.83
CA THR A 391 1.35 -16.77 44.17
C THR A 391 0.62 -16.17 42.97
N LEU A 392 -0.68 -16.48 42.82
CA LEU A 392 -1.55 -15.84 41.84
C LEU A 392 -1.76 -14.34 42.13
N THR A 393 -1.51 -13.91 43.38
CA THR A 393 -1.66 -12.52 43.82
C THR A 393 -0.72 -11.57 43.06
N ASN A 394 0.44 -12.07 42.59
CA ASN A 394 1.41 -11.34 41.76
C ASN A 394 0.86 -10.89 40.39
N ASN A 395 -0.30 -11.40 39.97
CA ASN A 395 -0.98 -10.95 38.75
C ASN A 395 -2.39 -10.42 39.04
N GLY A 396 -2.68 -10.04 40.30
CA GLY A 396 -4.03 -9.69 40.75
C GLY A 396 -5.04 -10.84 40.64
N GLY A 397 -4.57 -12.09 40.59
CA GLY A 397 -5.42 -13.29 40.46
C GLY A 397 -5.83 -13.69 39.03
N GLU A 398 -5.41 -12.93 38.01
CA GLU A 398 -5.76 -13.16 36.59
C GLU A 398 -5.21 -14.49 36.01
N GLY A 399 -4.04 -14.91 36.47
CA GLY A 399 -3.28 -15.99 35.85
C GLY A 399 -1.91 -16.20 36.48
N LEU A 400 -1.07 -16.96 35.79
CA LEU A 400 0.34 -17.21 36.14
C LEU A 400 1.24 -17.19 34.90
N HIS A 401 2.43 -16.64 35.04
CA HIS A 401 3.55 -16.86 34.13
C HIS A 401 4.14 -18.25 34.38
N VAL A 402 4.48 -18.96 33.31
CA VAL A 402 5.06 -20.31 33.36
C VAL A 402 6.21 -20.40 32.36
N ALA A 403 7.33 -20.99 32.80
CA ALA A 403 8.46 -21.37 31.97
C ALA A 403 8.68 -22.88 32.01
N THR A 404 8.78 -23.50 30.84
CA THR A 404 9.16 -24.90 30.68
C THR A 404 10.65 -25.06 30.37
N ARG A 405 11.18 -26.28 30.57
CA ARG A 405 12.60 -26.61 30.44
C ARG A 405 13.18 -26.28 29.05
N ASP A 406 12.38 -26.39 28.00
CA ASP A 406 12.71 -25.99 26.62
C ASP A 406 12.94 -24.47 26.44
N GLY A 407 12.64 -23.64 27.43
CA GLY A 407 12.74 -22.18 27.36
C GLY A 407 11.48 -21.50 26.84
N THR A 408 10.38 -22.25 26.64
CA THR A 408 9.08 -21.66 26.32
C THR A 408 8.51 -20.96 27.56
N THR A 409 8.25 -19.65 27.44
CA THR A 409 7.62 -18.82 28.47
C THR A 409 6.27 -18.29 27.99
N ARG A 410 5.20 -18.47 28.78
CA ARG A 410 3.87 -17.92 28.46
C ARG A 410 3.10 -17.53 29.72
N PHE A 411 2.15 -16.62 29.56
CA PHE A 411 1.15 -16.33 30.58
C PHE A 411 -0.04 -17.28 30.38
N PHE A 412 -0.61 -17.77 31.47
CA PHE A 412 -1.72 -18.72 31.48
C PHE A 412 -2.88 -18.12 32.29
N LYS A 413 -4.08 -18.04 31.69
CA LYS A 413 -5.31 -17.55 32.35
C LYS A 413 -6.26 -18.70 32.68
N ARG A 414 -7.12 -18.50 33.69
CA ARG A 414 -8.14 -19.49 34.09
C ARG A 414 -8.98 -19.93 32.89
N SER A 415 -9.18 -21.24 32.73
CA SER A 415 -9.93 -21.85 31.63
C SER A 415 -10.82 -22.99 32.12
N GLY A 416 -12.00 -23.12 31.50
CA GLY A 416 -12.90 -24.26 31.70
C GLY A 416 -12.66 -25.42 30.73
N ARG A 417 -11.89 -25.22 29.65
CA ARG A 417 -11.65 -26.23 28.60
C ARG A 417 -10.40 -27.05 28.96
N MET A 418 -10.60 -28.25 29.51
CA MET A 418 -9.54 -29.15 29.98
C MET A 418 -9.78 -30.59 29.49
N LEU A 419 -8.73 -31.42 29.49
CA LEU A 419 -8.85 -32.84 29.13
C LEU A 419 -9.75 -33.60 30.12
N PRO A 420 -10.40 -34.72 29.73
CA PRO A 420 -11.07 -35.60 30.67
C PRO A 420 -10.13 -36.12 31.78
N SER A 421 -8.87 -36.42 31.47
CA SER A 421 -7.83 -36.77 32.44
C SER A 421 -7.54 -35.62 33.41
N THR A 422 -7.37 -34.39 32.88
CA THR A 422 -7.18 -33.17 33.67
C THR A 422 -8.38 -32.87 34.58
N ALA A 423 -9.62 -33.15 34.14
CA ALA A 423 -10.80 -33.02 34.99
C ALA A 423 -10.79 -34.00 36.17
N VAL A 424 -10.28 -35.22 35.97
CA VAL A 424 -10.06 -36.18 37.06
C VAL A 424 -8.90 -35.72 37.96
N ALA A 425 -7.78 -35.26 37.40
CA ALA A 425 -6.66 -34.68 38.16
C ALA A 425 -7.07 -33.45 39.00
N LYS A 426 -7.99 -32.60 38.50
CA LYS A 426 -8.61 -31.52 39.26
C LYS A 426 -9.37 -32.06 40.48
N SER A 427 -10.08 -33.19 40.34
CA SER A 427 -10.74 -33.85 41.46
C SER A 427 -9.77 -34.50 42.46
N HIS A 428 -8.58 -34.91 42.00
CA HIS A 428 -7.51 -35.42 42.85
C HIS A 428 -6.87 -34.29 43.67
N LEU A 429 -6.51 -33.16 43.04
CA LEU A 429 -6.02 -31.96 43.72
C LEU A 429 -7.04 -31.38 44.72
N LEU A 430 -8.35 -31.47 44.44
CA LEU A 430 -9.38 -31.08 45.41
C LEU A 430 -9.39 -31.96 46.67
N GLN A 431 -9.12 -33.27 46.52
CA GLN A 431 -8.96 -34.18 47.66
C GLN A 431 -7.66 -33.89 48.42
N LEU A 432 -6.55 -33.61 47.72
CA LEU A 432 -5.29 -33.19 48.34
C LEU A 432 -5.44 -31.85 49.09
N GLY A 433 -6.19 -30.88 48.54
CA GLY A 433 -6.51 -29.62 49.23
C GLY A 433 -7.29 -29.85 50.53
N GLN A 434 -8.28 -30.75 50.53
CA GLN A 434 -9.00 -31.15 51.75
C GLN A 434 -8.09 -31.85 52.77
N ALA A 435 -7.18 -32.71 52.31
CA ALA A 435 -6.20 -33.38 53.17
C ALA A 435 -5.17 -32.40 53.77
N LEU A 436 -4.65 -31.46 52.96
CA LEU A 436 -3.78 -30.37 53.40
C LEU A 436 -4.47 -29.48 54.44
N LYS A 437 -5.76 -29.16 54.24
CA LYS A 437 -6.56 -28.40 55.21
C LYS A 437 -6.72 -29.14 56.54
N ALA A 438 -7.08 -30.43 56.48
CA ALA A 438 -7.21 -31.26 57.67
C ALA A 438 -5.87 -31.43 58.42
N TYR A 439 -4.76 -31.53 57.68
CA TYR A 439 -3.41 -31.55 58.25
C TYR A 439 -3.09 -30.21 58.93
N ALA A 440 -3.26 -29.07 58.25
CA ALA A 440 -2.96 -27.74 58.79
C ALA A 440 -3.76 -27.45 60.07
N ALA A 441 -5.06 -27.74 60.07
CA ALA A 441 -5.92 -27.63 61.25
C ALA A 441 -5.48 -28.51 62.44
N SER A 442 -4.69 -29.56 62.18
CA SER A 442 -4.13 -30.47 63.19
C SER A 442 -2.69 -30.13 63.61
N ASN A 443 -2.03 -29.17 62.94
CA ASN A 443 -0.60 -28.87 63.08
C ASN A 443 -0.34 -27.35 63.19
N ASP A 444 -1.13 -26.63 63.99
CA ASP A 444 -1.01 -25.18 64.23
C ASP A 444 -0.97 -24.33 62.94
N GLY A 445 -1.80 -24.70 61.97
CA GLY A 445 -1.89 -24.06 60.65
C GLY A 445 -0.79 -24.45 59.67
N ARG A 446 0.24 -25.22 60.07
CA ARG A 446 1.37 -25.56 59.18
C ARG A 446 1.01 -26.64 58.18
N TYR A 447 1.35 -26.44 56.91
CA TYR A 447 1.34 -27.50 55.91
C TYR A 447 2.48 -28.51 56.17
N PRO A 448 2.37 -29.76 55.68
CA PRO A 448 3.39 -30.78 55.94
C PRO A 448 4.74 -30.44 55.28
N GLN A 449 5.84 -30.89 55.89
CA GLN A 449 7.18 -30.73 55.29
C GLN A 449 7.41 -31.65 54.09
N LEU A 450 6.75 -32.80 54.07
CA LEU A 450 6.76 -33.80 53.00
C LEU A 450 5.31 -34.12 52.65
N LEU A 451 4.93 -34.02 51.37
CA LEU A 451 3.56 -34.23 50.92
C LEU A 451 3.08 -35.67 51.20
N SER A 452 4.00 -36.64 51.14
CA SER A 452 3.78 -38.03 51.57
C SER A 452 3.21 -38.17 52.99
N SER A 453 3.41 -37.19 53.88
CA SER A 453 2.87 -37.17 55.26
C SER A 453 1.33 -37.16 55.31
N LEU A 454 0.66 -36.82 54.21
CA LEU A 454 -0.80 -36.92 54.10
C LEU A 454 -1.27 -38.37 53.99
N TYR A 455 -0.43 -39.27 53.46
CA TYR A 455 -0.75 -40.68 53.26
C TYR A 455 -0.29 -41.54 54.45
N PRO A 456 -1.07 -42.54 54.91
CA PRO A 456 -2.46 -42.81 54.58
C PRO A 456 -3.46 -42.04 55.49
N ALA A 457 -2.95 -41.19 56.39
CA ALA A 457 -3.71 -40.69 57.55
C ALA A 457 -4.78 -39.63 57.22
N TYR A 458 -4.51 -38.76 56.25
CA TYR A 458 -5.40 -37.70 55.78
C TYR A 458 -5.98 -38.00 54.39
N ILE A 459 -5.26 -38.79 53.58
CA ILE A 459 -5.74 -39.33 52.31
C ILE A 459 -5.26 -40.77 52.15
N ALA A 460 -6.20 -41.71 51.99
CA ALA A 460 -5.92 -43.15 51.97
C ALA A 460 -5.80 -43.75 50.56
N ASP A 461 -6.19 -42.99 49.53
CA ASP A 461 -6.10 -43.40 48.13
C ASP A 461 -4.81 -42.79 47.52
N PRO A 462 -3.82 -43.61 47.11
CA PRO A 462 -2.59 -43.10 46.51
C PRO A 462 -2.82 -42.47 45.13
N THR A 463 -3.92 -42.80 44.43
CA THR A 463 -4.19 -42.26 43.09
C THR A 463 -4.41 -40.74 43.09
N ALA A 464 -4.76 -40.16 44.25
CA ALA A 464 -4.93 -38.71 44.41
C ALA A 464 -3.63 -37.88 44.23
N PHE A 465 -2.46 -38.51 44.27
CA PHE A 465 -1.16 -37.85 44.00
C PHE A 465 -0.77 -37.85 42.51
N TRP A 466 -1.62 -38.42 41.64
CA TRP A 466 -1.34 -38.67 40.23
C TRP A 466 -2.32 -37.94 39.30
N ASN A 467 -1.82 -37.39 38.21
CA ASN A 467 -2.63 -36.86 37.12
C ASN A 467 -2.82 -37.98 36.07
N PRO A 468 -4.06 -38.40 35.73
CA PRO A 468 -4.26 -39.50 34.78
C PRO A 468 -3.80 -39.27 33.34
N GLY A 469 -3.34 -38.07 32.98
CA GLY A 469 -2.66 -37.78 31.72
C GLY A 469 -1.13 -37.82 31.80
N ASP A 470 -0.57 -38.06 32.99
CA ASP A 470 0.86 -38.30 33.19
C ASP A 470 1.29 -39.65 32.59
N LYS A 471 2.53 -39.71 32.10
CA LYS A 471 3.16 -40.91 31.56
C LYS A 471 3.79 -41.78 32.63
N ASP A 472 4.13 -41.20 33.77
CA ASP A 472 4.61 -41.95 34.92
C ASP A 472 3.50 -42.81 35.52
N ALA A 473 3.86 -44.00 35.99
CA ALA A 473 2.88 -45.00 36.39
C ALA A 473 2.10 -44.58 37.65
N CYS A 474 0.77 -44.74 37.60
CA CYS A 474 -0.11 -44.48 38.73
C CYS A 474 0.40 -45.18 40.02
N PRO A 475 0.61 -44.44 41.12
CA PRO A 475 1.19 -44.97 42.35
C PRO A 475 0.25 -45.98 43.02
N THR A 476 0.82 -47.04 43.58
CA THR A 476 0.09 -48.09 44.30
C THR A 476 0.21 -47.98 45.83
N SER A 477 1.17 -47.18 46.27
CA SER A 477 1.38 -46.69 47.64
C SER A 477 2.10 -45.35 47.54
N ILE A 478 2.23 -44.64 48.66
CA ILE A 478 3.06 -43.44 48.74
C ILE A 478 4.14 -43.66 49.81
N ASP A 479 5.41 -43.59 49.42
CA ASP A 479 6.57 -43.79 50.30
C ASP A 479 7.75 -42.81 50.07
N GLU A 480 7.73 -41.99 49.02
CA GLU A 480 8.70 -40.91 48.82
C GLU A 480 8.12 -39.61 48.21
N ASP A 481 8.91 -38.54 48.18
CA ASP A 481 8.54 -37.22 47.64
C ASP A 481 9.43 -36.80 46.45
N GLY A 482 10.07 -37.74 45.76
CA GLY A 482 10.88 -37.44 44.58
C GLY A 482 10.02 -37.18 43.34
N VAL A 483 10.18 -36.00 42.73
CA VAL A 483 9.54 -35.60 41.47
C VAL A 483 9.71 -36.69 40.38
N ASN A 484 8.60 -37.08 39.74
CA ASN A 484 8.54 -38.11 38.69
C ASN A 484 9.13 -39.48 39.11
N ARG A 485 8.94 -39.89 40.37
CA ARG A 485 9.32 -41.24 40.86
C ARG A 485 8.11 -42.13 41.13
N SER A 486 8.32 -43.43 40.92
CA SER A 486 7.36 -44.48 41.26
C SER A 486 6.94 -44.40 42.74
N ASN A 487 5.64 -44.49 43.02
CA ASN A 487 5.08 -44.38 44.38
C ASN A 487 5.41 -43.05 45.10
N SER A 488 5.76 -41.99 44.36
CA SER A 488 5.95 -40.68 44.98
C SER A 488 4.66 -39.88 45.13
N ALA A 489 4.57 -39.12 46.23
CA ALA A 489 3.60 -38.04 46.39
C ALA A 489 3.73 -36.93 45.32
N GLN A 490 4.93 -36.76 44.74
CA GLN A 490 5.23 -35.77 43.70
C GLN A 490 5.39 -36.41 42.30
N VAL A 491 4.68 -37.51 42.04
CA VAL A 491 4.73 -38.18 40.73
C VAL A 491 4.25 -37.25 39.60
N SER A 492 3.11 -36.55 39.79
CA SER A 492 2.51 -35.65 38.78
C SER A 492 2.44 -34.17 39.19
N PHE A 493 2.62 -33.87 40.47
CA PHE A 493 2.47 -32.52 41.02
C PHE A 493 3.72 -32.11 41.80
N ASN A 494 4.16 -30.85 41.64
CA ASN A 494 5.18 -30.25 42.48
C ASN A 494 4.53 -29.63 43.72
N TYR A 495 5.12 -29.86 44.90
CA TYR A 495 4.65 -29.38 46.20
C TYR A 495 5.47 -28.22 46.73
N LEU A 496 4.78 -27.15 47.09
CA LEU A 496 5.35 -25.90 47.61
C LEU A 496 4.90 -25.55 49.02
N GLY A 497 3.95 -26.28 49.62
CA GLY A 497 3.32 -25.87 50.89
C GLY A 497 4.25 -25.81 52.10
N ALA A 498 5.38 -26.52 52.10
CA ALA A 498 6.24 -26.72 53.28
C ALA A 498 6.72 -25.46 54.04
N PRO A 499 7.00 -24.29 53.41
CA PRO A 499 7.35 -23.07 54.12
C PRO A 499 6.15 -22.36 54.78
N TYR A 500 4.94 -22.59 54.27
CA TYR A 500 3.76 -21.77 54.49
C TYR A 500 2.79 -22.31 55.55
N ARG A 501 1.79 -21.49 55.89
CA ARG A 501 0.72 -21.78 56.87
C ARG A 501 -0.64 -21.27 56.41
N GLU A 502 -1.69 -21.88 56.94
CA GLU A 502 -3.06 -21.38 56.80
C GLU A 502 -3.17 -19.97 57.43
N GLY A 503 -3.50 -18.97 56.60
CA GLY A 503 -3.52 -17.55 56.97
C GLY A 503 -2.44 -16.68 56.32
N ASP A 504 -1.47 -17.28 55.62
CA ASP A 504 -0.60 -16.58 54.67
C ASP A 504 -1.41 -16.15 53.41
N ASP A 505 -0.77 -15.57 52.38
CA ASP A 505 -1.45 -15.10 51.17
C ASP A 505 -2.31 -16.22 50.52
N PRO A 506 -3.64 -16.04 50.37
CA PRO A 506 -4.53 -17.06 49.80
C PRO A 506 -4.16 -17.46 48.37
N GLY A 507 -3.49 -16.59 47.61
CA GLY A 507 -3.04 -16.86 46.25
C GLY A 507 -1.83 -17.78 46.12
N ILE A 508 -1.12 -18.07 47.23
CA ILE A 508 0.08 -18.94 47.24
C ILE A 508 -0.24 -20.29 46.62
N VAL A 509 0.58 -20.71 45.66
CA VAL A 509 0.48 -22.04 45.06
C VAL A 509 1.02 -23.08 46.03
N LEU A 510 0.19 -24.06 46.41
CA LEU A 510 0.57 -25.20 47.25
C LEU A 510 0.97 -26.42 46.42
N LEU A 511 0.25 -26.68 45.33
CA LEU A 511 0.51 -27.76 44.36
C LEU A 511 0.26 -27.26 42.94
N ALA A 512 1.08 -27.67 41.98
CA ALA A 512 0.82 -27.49 40.55
C ALA A 512 1.31 -28.69 39.74
N ASP A 513 0.82 -28.92 38.51
CA ASP A 513 1.37 -29.98 37.64
C ASP A 513 2.87 -29.77 37.41
N ASN A 514 3.65 -30.85 37.53
CA ASN A 514 5.09 -30.81 37.31
C ASN A 514 5.48 -30.73 35.81
N SER A 515 4.54 -31.01 34.91
CA SER A 515 4.74 -31.00 33.47
C SER A 515 3.45 -30.59 32.75
N LEU A 516 3.56 -29.70 31.77
CA LEU A 516 2.41 -29.37 30.91
C LEU A 516 1.96 -30.60 30.09
N ALA A 517 2.86 -31.58 29.89
CA ALA A 517 2.56 -32.83 29.21
C ALA A 517 1.44 -33.65 29.89
N ASN A 518 1.30 -33.55 31.22
CA ASN A 518 0.26 -34.25 31.99
C ASN A 518 -1.16 -33.81 31.57
N ASN A 519 -1.28 -32.61 30.98
CA ASN A 519 -2.50 -32.07 30.39
C ASN A 519 -2.40 -31.96 28.85
N GLY A 520 -1.61 -32.83 28.19
CA GLY A 520 -1.45 -32.82 26.73
C GLY A 520 -0.78 -31.56 26.17
N GLY A 521 -0.06 -30.80 27.00
CA GLY A 521 0.54 -29.51 26.65
C GLY A 521 -0.44 -28.34 26.60
N THR A 522 -1.66 -28.49 27.13
CA THR A 522 -2.76 -27.52 26.93
C THR A 522 -2.94 -26.53 28.08
N GLY A 523 -2.31 -26.78 29.23
CA GLY A 523 -2.47 -25.97 30.43
C GLY A 523 -1.86 -26.62 31.68
N ILE A 524 -2.08 -25.97 32.82
CA ILE A 524 -1.55 -26.34 34.15
C ILE A 524 -2.69 -26.28 35.18
N LEU A 525 -2.82 -27.32 36.01
CA LEU A 525 -3.62 -27.28 37.23
C LEU A 525 -2.81 -26.70 38.37
N VAL A 526 -3.49 -25.90 39.21
CA VAL A 526 -2.92 -25.21 40.36
C VAL A 526 -3.90 -25.33 41.53
N LEU A 527 -3.42 -25.75 42.70
CA LEU A 527 -4.09 -25.65 44.00
C LEU A 527 -3.46 -24.49 44.78
N THR A 528 -4.29 -23.57 45.26
CA THR A 528 -3.86 -22.41 46.07
C THR A 528 -4.13 -22.58 47.57
N ALA A 529 -3.58 -21.68 48.40
CA ALA A 529 -3.64 -21.74 49.85
C ALA A 529 -5.05 -21.54 50.45
N ASP A 530 -5.96 -20.88 49.70
CA ASP A 530 -7.40 -20.86 49.98
C ASP A 530 -8.14 -22.18 49.66
N TYR A 531 -7.40 -23.19 49.20
CA TYR A 531 -7.87 -24.52 48.79
C TYR A 531 -8.71 -24.55 47.50
N LEU A 532 -8.66 -23.50 46.67
CA LEU A 532 -9.22 -23.54 45.32
C LEU A 532 -8.28 -24.30 44.37
N VAL A 533 -8.86 -25.10 43.48
CA VAL A 533 -8.15 -25.72 42.37
C VAL A 533 -8.66 -25.12 41.08
N ASP A 534 -7.78 -24.53 40.28
CA ASP A 534 -8.10 -24.03 38.96
C ASP A 534 -7.17 -24.55 37.88
N TYR A 535 -7.69 -24.55 36.65
CA TYR A 535 -6.98 -24.93 35.46
C TYR A 535 -6.68 -23.67 34.66
N PHE A 536 -5.44 -23.50 34.23
CA PHE A 536 -4.99 -22.33 33.50
C PHE A 536 -4.46 -22.76 32.13
N ALA A 537 -4.90 -22.08 31.07
CA ALA A 537 -4.51 -22.35 29.69
C ALA A 537 -3.69 -21.17 29.13
N PRO A 538 -2.73 -21.39 28.20
CA PRO A 538 -1.85 -20.35 27.73
C PRO A 538 -2.64 -19.28 26.96
N THR A 539 -2.41 -18.01 27.28
CA THR A 539 -2.91 -16.90 26.46
C THR A 539 -2.08 -16.78 25.18
N PHE A 540 -2.76 -16.36 24.12
CA PHE A 540 -2.16 -16.06 22.82
C PHE A 540 -2.34 -14.57 22.51
N PRO A 541 -1.58 -14.00 21.54
CA PRO A 541 -1.76 -12.62 21.08
C PRO A 541 -3.21 -12.34 20.66
N SER A 542 -3.61 -11.08 20.66
CA SER A 542 -4.91 -10.70 20.12
C SER A 542 -4.96 -10.92 18.60
N ARG A 543 -6.15 -11.15 18.02
CA ARG A 543 -6.31 -11.31 16.55
C ARG A 543 -5.87 -10.07 15.77
N ASP A 544 -5.92 -8.91 16.41
CA ASP A 544 -5.46 -7.63 15.86
C ASP A 544 -3.93 -7.58 15.70
N GLU A 545 -3.18 -8.50 16.34
CA GLU A 545 -1.73 -8.69 16.19
C GLU A 545 -1.40 -9.70 15.08
N ALA A 546 -2.06 -9.58 13.92
CA ALA A 546 -2.01 -10.55 12.81
C ALA A 546 -0.59 -11.02 12.43
N MET A 547 0.42 -10.14 12.46
CA MET A 547 1.82 -10.51 12.16
C MET A 547 2.48 -11.38 13.24
N VAL A 548 2.09 -11.25 14.52
CA VAL A 548 2.56 -12.13 15.60
C VAL A 548 1.89 -13.49 15.48
N CYS A 549 0.57 -13.51 15.24
CA CYS A 549 -0.21 -14.73 14.99
C CYS A 549 0.36 -15.53 13.81
N ALA A 550 0.58 -14.88 12.65
CA ALA A 550 1.15 -15.51 11.47
C ALA A 550 2.56 -16.10 11.72
N ASN A 551 3.38 -15.48 12.58
CA ASN A 551 4.69 -16.03 12.95
C ASN A 551 4.59 -17.27 13.84
N ILE A 552 3.61 -17.33 14.75
CA ILE A 552 3.33 -18.53 15.55
C ILE A 552 2.79 -19.64 14.63
N ALA A 553 1.85 -19.32 13.74
CA ALA A 553 1.30 -20.24 12.75
C ALA A 553 2.37 -20.83 11.81
N ARG A 554 3.32 -20.01 11.32
CA ARG A 554 4.53 -20.49 10.60
C ARG A 554 5.36 -21.47 11.44
N SER A 555 5.56 -21.19 12.74
CA SER A 555 6.29 -22.10 13.63
C SER A 555 5.55 -23.42 13.83
N ASN A 556 4.22 -23.39 13.87
CA ASN A 556 3.35 -24.56 14.01
C ASN A 556 3.39 -25.42 12.73
N LEU A 557 3.10 -24.82 11.57
CA LEU A 557 3.22 -25.47 10.25
C LEU A 557 4.60 -26.11 10.02
N ARG A 558 5.69 -25.48 10.50
CA ARG A 558 7.05 -26.06 10.40
C ARG A 558 7.21 -27.35 11.22
N LYS A 559 6.58 -27.46 12.39
CA LYS A 559 6.59 -28.70 13.19
C LYS A 559 5.75 -29.78 12.51
N VAL A 560 4.60 -29.42 11.96
CA VAL A 560 3.75 -30.33 11.16
C VAL A 560 4.53 -30.85 9.95
N TYR A 561 5.28 -29.99 9.24
CA TYR A 561 6.18 -30.41 8.16
C TYR A 561 7.26 -31.41 8.61
N TYR A 562 7.93 -31.16 9.75
CA TYR A 562 8.90 -32.11 10.29
C TYR A 562 8.26 -33.45 10.69
N ALA A 563 7.02 -33.45 11.19
CA ALA A 563 6.28 -34.67 11.46
C ALA A 563 5.85 -35.40 10.17
N LEU A 564 5.46 -34.67 9.12
CA LEU A 564 5.17 -35.22 7.78
C LEU A 564 6.41 -35.93 7.21
N ARG A 565 7.59 -35.28 7.23
CA ARG A 565 8.89 -35.90 6.82
C ARG A 565 9.29 -37.09 7.70
N ALA A 566 8.99 -37.05 9.01
CA ALA A 566 9.24 -38.18 9.89
C ALA A 566 8.30 -39.37 9.60
N TYR A 567 7.05 -39.10 9.25
CA TYR A 567 6.04 -40.11 8.92
C TYR A 567 6.36 -40.83 7.60
N GLU A 568 6.58 -40.08 6.53
CA GLU A 568 6.78 -40.64 5.18
C GLU A 568 8.04 -41.52 5.05
N TYR A 569 9.10 -41.22 5.81
CA TYR A 569 10.29 -42.08 5.94
C TYR A 569 9.96 -43.50 6.45
N GLY A 570 8.89 -43.65 7.24
CA GLY A 570 8.37 -44.94 7.69
C GLY A 570 7.33 -45.59 6.75
N HIS A 571 6.81 -44.85 5.78
CA HIS A 571 5.62 -45.21 4.98
C HIS A 571 5.86 -45.20 3.46
N SER A 572 7.07 -45.56 3.03
CA SER A 572 7.47 -45.62 1.60
C SER A 572 7.30 -44.28 0.85
N GLY A 573 7.62 -43.15 1.52
CA GLY A 573 7.50 -41.81 0.94
C GLY A 573 6.06 -41.26 0.92
N ARG A 574 5.07 -42.00 1.43
CA ARG A 574 3.67 -41.53 1.48
C ARG A 574 3.39 -40.68 2.71
N LEU A 575 2.74 -39.56 2.46
CA LEU A 575 2.10 -38.72 3.47
C LEU A 575 0.88 -39.44 4.08
N PRO A 576 0.51 -39.14 5.35
CA PRO A 576 -0.64 -39.77 5.97
C PRO A 576 -1.96 -39.31 5.31
N LEU A 577 -3.01 -40.12 5.43
CA LEU A 577 -4.36 -39.72 5.01
C LEU A 577 -5.02 -38.72 5.98
N THR A 578 -4.58 -38.69 7.24
CA THR A 578 -5.08 -37.81 8.31
C THR A 578 -3.91 -37.22 9.09
N LEU A 579 -4.02 -35.96 9.51
CA LEU A 579 -3.00 -35.26 10.29
C LEU A 579 -2.96 -35.72 11.75
N SER A 580 -4.09 -36.18 12.31
CA SER A 580 -4.18 -36.77 13.65
C SER A 580 -3.29 -38.02 13.85
N ALA A 581 -2.85 -38.65 12.76
CA ALA A 581 -1.91 -39.79 12.80
C ALA A 581 -0.44 -39.38 12.95
N LEU A 582 -0.11 -38.08 12.87
CA LEU A 582 1.26 -37.58 12.89
C LEU A 582 1.88 -37.59 14.29
N GLN A 583 3.16 -37.94 14.33
CA GLN A 583 3.99 -37.94 15.53
C GLN A 583 5.35 -37.32 15.23
N LEU A 584 5.89 -36.58 16.20
CA LEU A 584 7.26 -36.06 16.19
C LEU A 584 8.01 -36.68 17.37
N GLN A 585 9.20 -37.24 17.14
CA GLN A 585 9.96 -37.98 18.17
C GLN A 585 9.20 -39.14 18.85
N ARG A 586 8.21 -39.75 18.16
CA ARG A 586 7.26 -40.78 18.66
C ARG A 586 6.16 -40.27 19.61
N GLU A 587 6.03 -38.96 19.74
CA GLU A 587 4.97 -38.30 20.49
C GLU A 587 3.96 -37.67 19.53
N PRO A 588 2.64 -37.71 19.80
CA PRO A 588 1.66 -36.96 19.03
C PRO A 588 2.01 -35.47 18.97
N LEU A 589 1.73 -34.82 17.84
CA LEU A 589 1.73 -33.34 17.78
C LEU A 589 0.72 -32.79 18.79
N ARG A 590 1.02 -31.63 19.37
CA ARG A 590 0.11 -30.97 20.31
C ARG A 590 -1.04 -30.31 19.54
N PRO A 591 -2.20 -30.11 20.16
CA PRO A 591 -3.28 -29.32 19.55
C PRO A 591 -2.82 -27.92 19.10
N SER A 592 -1.91 -27.30 19.85
CA SER A 592 -1.27 -26.02 19.49
C SER A 592 -0.44 -26.03 18.22
N ASP A 593 0.02 -27.19 17.75
CA ASP A 593 0.81 -27.31 16.51
C ASP A 593 -0.09 -27.36 15.26
N PHE A 594 -1.42 -27.51 15.41
CA PHE A 594 -2.43 -27.51 14.33
C PHE A 594 -3.28 -26.22 14.25
N TRP A 595 -3.05 -25.27 15.14
CA TRP A 595 -3.88 -24.06 15.29
C TRP A 595 -3.11 -22.78 14.95
N ASN A 596 -3.80 -21.83 14.30
CA ASN A 596 -3.31 -20.48 14.02
C ASN A 596 -3.90 -19.52 15.08
N PRO A 597 -3.09 -18.78 15.86
CA PRO A 597 -3.64 -17.88 16.88
C PRO A 597 -4.48 -16.69 16.36
N GLY A 598 -4.39 -16.38 15.06
CA GLY A 598 -5.25 -15.38 14.42
C GLY A 598 -6.61 -15.93 13.97
N ASP A 599 -6.82 -17.25 14.05
CA ASP A 599 -8.04 -17.94 13.66
C ASP A 599 -9.26 -17.47 14.46
N SER A 600 -10.40 -17.43 13.79
CA SER A 600 -11.73 -17.22 14.34
C SER A 600 -12.16 -18.31 15.35
N ASP A 601 -11.61 -19.51 15.23
CA ASP A 601 -11.83 -20.64 16.13
C ASP A 601 -11.03 -20.56 17.44
N GLU A 602 -11.63 -21.07 18.52
CA GLU A 602 -10.97 -21.17 19.82
C GLU A 602 -9.93 -22.30 19.86
N TYR A 603 -8.80 -22.05 20.52
CA TYR A 603 -7.74 -23.02 20.81
C TYR A 603 -8.29 -24.44 21.15
N PRO A 604 -7.92 -25.49 20.39
CA PRO A 604 -8.37 -26.85 20.66
C PRO A 604 -7.65 -27.45 21.89
N PRO A 605 -8.36 -27.97 22.90
CA PRO A 605 -7.74 -28.69 24.01
C PRO A 605 -7.35 -30.12 23.63
N ILE A 606 -7.97 -30.69 22.59
CA ILE A 606 -7.66 -32.01 22.04
C ILE A 606 -7.80 -31.99 20.53
N ILE A 607 -7.18 -32.98 19.89
CA ILE A 607 -7.43 -33.33 18.49
C ILE A 607 -8.19 -34.66 18.49
N THR A 608 -9.44 -34.64 18.03
CA THR A 608 -10.35 -35.80 17.99
C THR A 608 -10.71 -36.20 16.56
N ASN A 609 -10.49 -35.32 15.59
CA ASN A 609 -10.89 -35.51 14.21
C ASN A 609 -9.95 -34.75 13.24
N ASP A 610 -10.22 -34.88 11.95
CA ASP A 610 -9.50 -34.21 10.85
C ASP A 610 -10.49 -33.53 9.90
N VAL A 611 -11.66 -33.10 10.38
CA VAL A 611 -12.65 -32.43 9.53
C VAL A 611 -12.28 -30.95 9.42
N LEU A 612 -12.21 -30.43 8.20
CA LEU A 612 -11.90 -29.02 7.93
C LEU A 612 -12.83 -28.09 8.73
N ASP A 613 -12.27 -27.04 9.35
CA ASP A 613 -13.04 -25.97 10.01
C ASP A 613 -13.96 -26.48 11.15
N GLN A 614 -13.54 -27.56 11.85
CA GLN A 614 -14.26 -28.10 13.00
C GLN A 614 -13.46 -28.00 14.30
N ALA A 615 -14.20 -27.77 15.40
CA ALA A 615 -13.66 -27.83 16.74
C ALA A 615 -12.93 -29.16 16.98
N GLU A 616 -11.78 -29.09 17.66
CA GLU A 616 -10.92 -30.24 17.98
C GLU A 616 -10.40 -31.01 16.74
N SER A 617 -10.36 -30.35 15.59
CA SER A 617 -9.79 -30.91 14.36
C SER A 617 -8.29 -30.63 14.23
N ALA A 618 -7.55 -31.58 13.65
CA ALA A 618 -6.19 -31.34 13.13
C ALA A 618 -6.17 -30.38 11.93
N GLN A 619 -7.35 -30.11 11.34
CA GLN A 619 -7.60 -29.15 10.27
C GLN A 619 -8.45 -27.96 10.76
N ILE A 620 -8.32 -27.57 12.04
CA ILE A 620 -9.08 -26.44 12.62
C ILE A 620 -8.68 -25.11 11.98
N SER A 621 -7.39 -24.89 11.71
CA SER A 621 -6.87 -23.64 11.13
C SER A 621 -6.24 -23.81 9.76
N PHE A 622 -6.05 -25.05 9.31
CA PHE A 622 -5.32 -25.37 8.10
C PHE A 622 -6.01 -26.50 7.33
N GLU A 623 -6.25 -26.28 6.04
CA GLU A 623 -6.65 -27.31 5.09
C GLU A 623 -5.44 -28.16 4.69
N TYR A 624 -5.61 -29.48 4.67
CA TYR A 624 -4.61 -30.47 4.28
C TYR A 624 -4.97 -31.09 2.92
N LEU A 625 -4.13 -30.81 1.92
CA LEU A 625 -4.42 -31.08 0.51
C LEU A 625 -3.68 -32.31 -0.04
N ALA A 626 -2.61 -32.76 0.61
CA ALA A 626 -1.70 -33.80 0.10
C ALA A 626 -1.90 -35.19 0.76
N GLY A 627 -3.08 -35.47 1.30
CA GLY A 627 -3.38 -36.70 2.03
C GLY A 627 -3.17 -37.98 1.21
N GLY A 628 -2.16 -38.79 1.59
CA GLY A 628 -1.84 -40.05 0.91
C GLY A 628 -0.91 -39.94 -0.31
N GLU A 629 -0.53 -38.73 -0.72
CA GLU A 629 0.43 -38.50 -1.82
C GLU A 629 1.86 -38.96 -1.48
N VAL A 630 2.69 -39.19 -2.49
CA VAL A 630 4.12 -39.47 -2.32
C VAL A 630 4.88 -38.15 -2.33
N LEU A 631 5.49 -37.76 -1.21
CA LEU A 631 6.05 -36.41 -1.06
C LEU A 631 7.19 -36.12 -2.06
N ASP A 632 8.11 -37.07 -2.23
CA ASP A 632 9.24 -36.93 -3.16
C ASP A 632 8.82 -36.98 -4.65
N ASP A 633 7.57 -37.36 -4.98
CA ASP A 633 7.01 -37.30 -6.35
C ASP A 633 6.31 -35.95 -6.66
N LEU A 634 6.03 -35.13 -5.64
CA LEU A 634 5.39 -33.82 -5.80
C LEU A 634 6.40 -32.76 -6.31
N PRO A 635 5.96 -31.79 -7.15
CA PRO A 635 6.81 -30.66 -7.49
C PRO A 635 7.08 -29.79 -6.24
N PRO A 636 8.24 -29.13 -6.10
CA PRO A 636 8.62 -28.40 -4.89
C PRO A 636 7.60 -27.36 -4.40
N ASP A 637 6.89 -26.73 -5.34
CA ASP A 637 5.88 -25.69 -5.12
C ASP A 637 4.45 -26.22 -4.88
N ALA A 638 4.25 -27.55 -4.87
CA ALA A 638 2.98 -28.16 -4.50
C ALA A 638 2.56 -27.77 -3.08
N VAL A 639 1.29 -27.42 -2.91
CA VAL A 639 0.72 -27.09 -1.59
C VAL A 639 0.41 -28.37 -0.83
N LEU A 640 1.03 -28.54 0.33
CA LEU A 640 0.69 -29.61 1.28
C LEU A 640 -0.45 -29.18 2.20
N MET A 641 -0.35 -27.96 2.74
CA MET A 641 -1.33 -27.36 3.64
C MET A 641 -1.44 -25.85 3.39
N GLN A 642 -2.60 -25.26 3.68
CA GLN A 642 -2.83 -23.81 3.64
C GLN A 642 -3.78 -23.39 4.77
N ASP A 643 -3.83 -22.12 5.19
CA ASP A 643 -4.93 -21.67 6.07
C ASP A 643 -6.29 -21.99 5.43
N ASN A 644 -7.21 -22.57 6.20
CA ASN A 644 -8.57 -22.89 5.75
C ASN A 644 -9.42 -21.64 5.50
N THR A 645 -9.19 -20.57 6.27
CA THR A 645 -9.81 -19.27 6.05
C THR A 645 -8.76 -18.14 6.00
N PRO A 646 -8.90 -17.16 5.08
CA PRO A 646 -8.04 -15.97 5.10
C PRO A 646 -8.24 -15.06 6.32
N ALA A 647 -9.34 -15.23 7.06
CA ALA A 647 -9.60 -14.47 8.28
C ALA A 647 -8.56 -14.78 9.38
N ASN A 648 -7.93 -15.95 9.31
CA ASN A 648 -6.95 -16.45 10.28
C ASN A 648 -5.65 -15.61 10.35
N ASN A 649 -5.43 -14.71 9.39
CA ASN A 649 -4.34 -13.72 9.42
C ASN A 649 -4.88 -12.28 9.28
N GLY A 650 -6.03 -11.98 9.88
CA GLY A 650 -6.64 -10.64 9.80
C GLY A 650 -7.27 -10.30 8.44
N GLY A 651 -7.37 -11.27 7.52
CA GLY A 651 -7.91 -11.06 6.17
C GLY A 651 -6.88 -10.60 5.13
N ASP A 652 -5.60 -10.48 5.47
CA ASP A 652 -4.56 -9.94 4.57
C ASP A 652 -3.90 -11.01 3.68
N GLY A 653 -4.11 -12.29 3.96
CA GLY A 653 -3.55 -13.40 3.19
C GLY A 653 -3.64 -14.74 3.89
N LYS A 654 -3.12 -15.79 3.24
CA LYS A 654 -3.02 -17.15 3.78
C LYS A 654 -1.58 -17.62 3.84
N LEU A 655 -1.25 -18.38 4.88
CA LEU A 655 -0.03 -19.18 4.97
C LEU A 655 -0.20 -20.43 4.11
N VAL A 656 0.86 -20.80 3.40
CA VAL A 656 0.88 -21.93 2.47
C VAL A 656 2.16 -22.74 2.69
N LEU A 657 2.02 -23.96 3.19
CA LEU A 657 3.11 -24.93 3.35
C LEU A 657 3.33 -25.69 2.02
N ARG A 658 4.53 -25.58 1.48
CA ARG A 658 5.00 -26.21 0.23
C ARG A 658 5.65 -27.57 0.47
N ALA A 659 5.77 -28.38 -0.58
CA ALA A 659 6.43 -29.70 -0.53
C ALA A 659 7.91 -29.62 -0.12
N ASP A 660 8.61 -28.57 -0.54
CA ASP A 660 10.00 -28.28 -0.13
C ASP A 660 10.15 -27.76 1.32
N GLY A 661 9.04 -27.60 2.05
CA GLY A 661 9.00 -27.11 3.43
C GLY A 661 9.07 -25.59 3.57
N HIS A 662 9.01 -24.82 2.47
CA HIS A 662 8.77 -23.38 2.54
C HIS A 662 7.34 -23.09 3.03
N ILE A 663 7.20 -21.99 3.75
CA ILE A 663 5.91 -21.51 4.26
C ILE A 663 5.73 -20.08 3.77
N ASP A 664 5.06 -19.96 2.64
CA ASP A 664 4.77 -18.68 2.00
C ASP A 664 3.64 -17.96 2.73
N PHE A 665 3.56 -16.64 2.54
CA PHE A 665 2.36 -15.87 2.83
C PHE A 665 1.83 -15.31 1.51
N GLU A 666 0.76 -15.91 1.01
CA GLU A 666 0.06 -15.46 -0.18
C GLU A 666 -0.90 -14.34 0.24
N TYR A 667 -0.48 -13.09 0.01
CA TYR A 667 -1.31 -11.90 0.23
C TYR A 667 -2.59 -11.98 -0.60
N MET A 668 -3.73 -11.68 0.03
CA MET A 668 -5.02 -11.61 -0.66
C MET A 668 -5.09 -10.28 -1.43
N ARG A 669 -4.98 -10.34 -2.76
CA ARG A 669 -5.10 -9.14 -3.60
C ARG A 669 -6.55 -8.64 -3.62
N ARG A 670 -6.79 -7.42 -3.12
CA ARG A 670 -8.13 -6.82 -3.11
C ARG A 670 -8.30 -5.93 -4.32
N VAL A 671 -9.47 -5.96 -4.95
CA VAL A 671 -9.70 -5.14 -6.16
C VAL A 671 -9.89 -3.68 -5.74
N ALA A 672 -8.99 -2.81 -6.20
CA ALA A 672 -9.07 -1.38 -6.01
C ALA A 672 -10.00 -0.72 -7.05
N SER A 673 -10.05 -1.24 -8.28
CA SER A 673 -10.99 -0.80 -9.31
C SER A 673 -11.20 -1.83 -10.42
N LEU A 674 -12.37 -1.78 -11.06
CA LEU A 674 -12.73 -2.60 -12.23
C LEU A 674 -12.93 -1.70 -13.45
N SER A 675 -12.43 -2.10 -14.61
CA SER A 675 -12.49 -1.31 -15.85
C SER A 675 -12.86 -2.17 -17.06
N MET A 676 -13.77 -1.66 -17.89
CA MET A 676 -14.20 -2.27 -19.15
C MET A 676 -13.58 -1.55 -20.35
N ILE A 677 -12.73 -2.26 -21.09
CA ILE A 677 -11.99 -1.71 -22.24
C ILE A 677 -12.58 -2.31 -23.53
N GLY A 678 -12.82 -1.47 -24.54
CA GLY A 678 -13.35 -1.84 -25.84
C GLY A 678 -13.87 -0.62 -26.62
N PRO A 679 -14.44 -0.79 -27.82
CA PRO A 679 -14.85 0.33 -28.67
C PRO A 679 -16.04 1.12 -28.09
N GLU A 680 -16.07 2.42 -28.38
CA GLU A 680 -17.17 3.33 -27.99
C GLU A 680 -18.35 3.32 -28.96
N THR A 681 -18.15 2.84 -30.19
CA THR A 681 -19.14 2.83 -31.27
C THR A 681 -19.14 1.48 -31.97
N ILE A 682 -20.33 0.92 -32.21
CA ILE A 682 -20.50 -0.32 -32.98
C ILE A 682 -21.60 -0.08 -34.01
N PRO A 683 -21.38 -0.39 -35.31
CA PRO A 683 -22.46 -0.45 -36.28
C PRO A 683 -23.56 -1.44 -35.85
N GLU A 684 -24.81 -1.19 -36.23
CA GLU A 684 -25.86 -2.21 -36.13
C GLU A 684 -25.44 -3.53 -36.82
N ASN A 685 -25.90 -4.67 -36.30
CA ASN A 685 -25.42 -6.03 -36.62
C ASN A 685 -23.93 -6.30 -36.32
N GLY A 686 -23.14 -5.30 -35.92
CA GLY A 686 -21.72 -5.43 -35.62
C GLY A 686 -21.46 -6.22 -34.34
N THR A 687 -20.24 -6.75 -34.24
CA THR A 687 -19.70 -7.39 -33.03
C THR A 687 -18.46 -6.67 -32.55
N ALA A 688 -18.21 -6.74 -31.24
CA ALA A 688 -17.03 -6.19 -30.59
C ALA A 688 -16.59 -7.06 -29.41
N ALA A 689 -15.29 -7.11 -29.16
CA ALA A 689 -14.74 -7.68 -27.94
C ALA A 689 -14.50 -6.56 -26.92
N TYR A 690 -14.87 -6.86 -25.67
CA TYR A 690 -14.57 -6.06 -24.48
C TYR A 690 -13.72 -6.90 -23.52
N THR A 691 -12.73 -6.28 -22.91
CA THR A 691 -11.96 -6.90 -21.81
C THR A 691 -12.33 -6.27 -20.48
N CYS A 692 -12.38 -7.11 -19.45
CA CYS A 692 -12.54 -6.68 -18.06
C CYS A 692 -11.18 -6.73 -17.39
N THR A 693 -10.74 -5.60 -16.83
CA THR A 693 -9.46 -5.48 -16.14
C THR A 693 -9.69 -5.07 -14.69
N ALA A 694 -9.16 -5.87 -13.77
CA ALA A 694 -9.14 -5.57 -12.35
C ALA A 694 -7.77 -4.96 -12.01
N SER A 695 -7.76 -3.81 -11.35
CA SER A 695 -6.56 -3.23 -10.73
C SER A 695 -6.63 -3.49 -9.24
N PHE A 696 -5.55 -4.00 -8.66
CA PHE A 696 -5.49 -4.42 -7.26
C PHE A 696 -4.79 -3.37 -6.38
N ASP A 697 -4.97 -3.50 -5.07
CA ASP A 697 -4.33 -2.69 -4.04
C ASP A 697 -2.79 -2.82 -4.03
N ASP A 698 -2.24 -3.96 -4.43
CA ASP A 698 -0.80 -4.17 -4.67
C ASP A 698 -0.26 -3.45 -5.94
N GLY A 699 -1.12 -2.74 -6.68
CA GLY A 699 -0.79 -2.02 -7.90
C GLY A 699 -0.69 -2.89 -9.15
N THR A 700 -0.91 -4.21 -9.05
CA THR A 700 -0.98 -5.08 -10.21
C THR A 700 -2.30 -4.91 -10.97
N VAL A 701 -2.31 -5.29 -12.25
CA VAL A 701 -3.49 -5.29 -13.12
C VAL A 701 -3.62 -6.65 -13.79
N ARG A 702 -4.82 -7.22 -13.77
CA ARG A 702 -5.12 -8.54 -14.36
C ARG A 702 -6.30 -8.47 -15.31
N ASP A 703 -6.21 -9.19 -16.43
CA ASP A 703 -7.38 -9.49 -17.26
C ASP A 703 -8.23 -10.55 -16.53
N VAL A 704 -9.46 -10.18 -16.20
CA VAL A 704 -10.45 -11.01 -15.51
C VAL A 704 -11.68 -11.28 -16.40
N THR A 705 -11.55 -11.07 -17.72
CA THR A 705 -12.64 -11.21 -18.71
C THR A 705 -13.37 -12.54 -18.61
N GLY A 706 -12.63 -13.65 -18.45
CA GLY A 706 -13.17 -15.00 -18.36
C GLY A 706 -13.86 -15.34 -17.03
N GLU A 707 -13.49 -14.64 -15.95
CA GLU A 707 -14.03 -14.81 -14.58
C GLU A 707 -15.18 -13.85 -14.26
N SER A 708 -15.46 -12.91 -15.16
CA SER A 708 -16.47 -11.87 -14.96
C SER A 708 -17.85 -12.28 -15.48
N GLU A 709 -18.91 -11.72 -14.89
CA GLU A 709 -20.28 -11.82 -15.40
C GLU A 709 -20.62 -10.59 -16.26
N TRP A 710 -21.04 -10.82 -17.51
CA TRP A 710 -21.33 -9.77 -18.48
C TRP A 710 -22.84 -9.61 -18.70
N SER A 711 -23.33 -8.37 -18.64
CA SER A 711 -24.76 -8.04 -18.66
C SER A 711 -25.05 -6.69 -19.33
N MET A 712 -26.33 -6.39 -19.55
CA MET A 712 -26.81 -5.19 -20.23
C MET A 712 -27.79 -4.43 -19.34
N ILE A 713 -27.59 -3.12 -19.16
CA ILE A 713 -28.56 -2.27 -18.42
C ILE A 713 -29.65 -1.74 -19.37
N ARG A 714 -29.31 -1.53 -20.65
CA ARG A 714 -30.25 -1.14 -21.71
C ARG A 714 -30.10 -2.07 -22.91
N ALA A 715 -31.21 -2.60 -23.41
CA ALA A 715 -31.20 -3.73 -24.33
C ALA A 715 -31.24 -3.31 -25.81
N LEU A 716 -30.07 -3.28 -26.47
CA LEU A 716 -29.90 -3.26 -27.93
C LEU A 716 -28.76 -4.18 -28.40
N GLY A 717 -28.67 -5.35 -27.76
CA GLY A 717 -27.65 -6.35 -28.04
C GLY A 717 -27.67 -7.49 -27.02
N TYR A 718 -26.72 -8.41 -27.18
CA TYR A 718 -26.46 -9.49 -26.23
C TYR A 718 -24.98 -9.90 -26.26
N PHE A 719 -24.52 -10.61 -25.24
CA PHE A 719 -23.18 -11.20 -25.22
C PHE A 719 -23.23 -12.64 -25.79
N GLU A 720 -22.37 -12.93 -26.77
CA GLU A 720 -22.17 -14.27 -27.38
C GLU A 720 -21.17 -15.14 -26.62
N GLY A 721 -20.53 -14.58 -25.59
CA GLY A 721 -19.56 -15.21 -24.70
C GLY A 721 -18.90 -14.14 -23.81
N GLN A 722 -17.91 -14.55 -23.00
CA GLN A 722 -17.20 -13.63 -22.11
C GLN A 722 -16.58 -12.47 -22.89
N GLY A 723 -17.01 -11.24 -22.60
CA GLY A 723 -16.58 -10.02 -23.29
C GLY A 723 -17.06 -9.84 -24.74
N ALA A 724 -17.68 -10.84 -25.38
CA ALA A 724 -18.03 -10.79 -26.81
C ALA A 724 -19.45 -10.23 -27.03
N TYR A 725 -19.58 -8.95 -27.39
CA TYR A 725 -20.87 -8.27 -27.59
C TYR A 725 -21.32 -8.25 -29.06
N ARG A 726 -22.62 -8.44 -29.30
CA ARG A 726 -23.30 -8.23 -30.59
C ARG A 726 -24.41 -7.18 -30.47
N ALA A 727 -24.44 -6.23 -31.41
CA ALA A 727 -25.55 -5.29 -31.60
C ALA A 727 -26.71 -5.92 -32.41
N VAL A 728 -27.96 -5.55 -32.10
CA VAL A 728 -29.16 -6.02 -32.83
C VAL A 728 -29.39 -5.29 -34.16
N LEU A 729 -30.39 -5.74 -34.92
CA LEU A 729 -30.92 -5.11 -36.13
C LEU A 729 -32.45 -4.92 -36.03
N PRO A 730 -33.03 -3.88 -36.65
CA PRO A 730 -32.41 -2.61 -37.06
C PRO A 730 -32.44 -1.57 -35.92
N VAL A 731 -31.62 -0.53 -35.98
CA VAL A 731 -31.77 0.67 -35.12
C VAL A 731 -32.19 1.88 -35.96
N SER A 732 -33.21 2.62 -35.53
CA SER A 732 -33.76 3.74 -36.31
C SER A 732 -32.99 5.07 -36.15
N ALA A 733 -32.01 5.12 -35.26
CA ALA A 733 -31.09 6.22 -35.02
C ALA A 733 -29.91 5.73 -34.16
N ASP A 734 -28.82 6.50 -34.14
CA ASP A 734 -27.69 6.28 -33.22
C ASP A 734 -28.18 6.23 -31.77
N THR A 735 -28.07 5.06 -31.14
CA THR A 735 -28.70 4.81 -29.83
C THR A 735 -27.65 4.45 -28.75
N PRO A 736 -27.59 5.22 -27.64
CA PRO A 736 -26.70 4.91 -26.53
C PRO A 736 -27.15 3.66 -25.78
N THR A 737 -26.22 2.75 -25.56
CA THR A 737 -26.42 1.43 -24.95
C THR A 737 -25.41 1.22 -23.83
N THR A 738 -25.86 0.81 -22.64
CA THR A 738 -24.97 0.64 -21.48
C THR A 738 -24.70 -0.83 -21.18
N LEU A 739 -23.44 -1.22 -21.36
CA LEU A 739 -22.87 -2.51 -20.98
C LEU A 739 -22.53 -2.50 -19.48
N ARG A 740 -22.59 -3.66 -18.83
CA ARG A 740 -22.13 -3.85 -17.44
C ARG A 740 -21.34 -5.16 -17.32
N VAL A 741 -20.28 -5.11 -16.53
CA VAL A 741 -19.50 -6.29 -16.13
C VAL A 741 -19.38 -6.33 -14.60
N GLN A 742 -19.45 -7.52 -14.01
CA GLN A 742 -19.19 -7.76 -12.60
C GLN A 742 -18.02 -8.72 -12.42
N TYR A 743 -17.24 -8.49 -11.35
CA TYR A 743 -16.18 -9.39 -10.91
C TYR A 743 -16.27 -9.56 -9.39
N VAL A 744 -16.02 -10.76 -8.89
CA VAL A 744 -15.94 -11.05 -7.45
C VAL A 744 -14.48 -11.39 -7.14
N ASP A 745 -13.89 -10.72 -6.16
CA ASP A 745 -12.49 -10.94 -5.78
C ASP A 745 -12.30 -12.12 -4.82
N GLN A 746 -11.05 -12.39 -4.45
CA GLN A 746 -10.69 -13.49 -3.56
C GLN A 746 -11.20 -13.33 -2.12
N GLY A 747 -11.60 -12.11 -1.73
CA GLY A 747 -12.26 -11.82 -0.45
C GLY A 747 -13.79 -11.95 -0.52
N GLY A 748 -14.35 -12.30 -1.68
CA GLY A 748 -15.80 -12.38 -1.91
C GLY A 748 -16.47 -11.02 -2.16
N ALA A 749 -15.70 -9.94 -2.32
CA ALA A 749 -16.26 -8.62 -2.60
C ALA A 749 -16.61 -8.49 -4.09
N ALA A 750 -17.84 -8.05 -4.38
CA ALA A 750 -18.34 -7.88 -5.74
C ALA A 750 -18.18 -6.43 -6.23
N PHE A 751 -17.54 -6.28 -7.39
CA PHE A 751 -17.30 -5.01 -8.08
C PHE A 751 -18.06 -4.98 -9.40
N ASP A 752 -18.47 -3.78 -9.84
CA ASP A 752 -19.03 -3.60 -11.18
C ASP A 752 -18.44 -2.41 -11.93
N ALA A 753 -18.36 -2.57 -13.25
CA ALA A 753 -17.94 -1.54 -14.18
C ALA A 753 -18.96 -1.43 -15.32
N GLN A 754 -19.18 -0.21 -15.80
CA GLN A 754 -20.19 0.10 -16.81
C GLN A 754 -19.58 0.92 -17.93
N LYS A 755 -20.02 0.69 -19.17
CA LYS A 755 -19.59 1.44 -20.34
C LYS A 755 -20.78 1.78 -21.20
N THR A 756 -20.96 3.05 -21.54
CA THR A 756 -21.98 3.48 -22.50
C THR A 756 -21.35 3.61 -23.87
N ILE A 757 -21.87 2.82 -24.81
CA ILE A 757 -21.44 2.77 -26.22
C ILE A 757 -22.57 3.30 -27.10
N THR A 758 -22.26 3.68 -28.34
CA THR A 758 -23.28 4.06 -29.34
C THR A 758 -23.44 2.93 -30.36
N VAL A 759 -24.66 2.38 -30.46
CA VAL A 759 -25.02 1.52 -31.60
C VAL A 759 -25.43 2.44 -32.74
N GLN A 760 -24.65 2.45 -33.82
CA GLN A 760 -24.82 3.37 -34.94
C GLN A 760 -25.83 2.85 -35.95
N ASN A 761 -26.75 3.71 -36.40
CA ASN A 761 -27.57 3.44 -37.58
C ASN A 761 -26.69 3.56 -38.83
N THR A 762 -26.75 2.56 -39.71
CA THR A 762 -26.01 2.53 -40.98
C THR A 762 -26.91 2.61 -42.22
N VAL A 763 -28.23 2.52 -42.03
CA VAL A 763 -29.23 2.71 -43.09
C VAL A 763 -29.36 4.20 -43.42
N ARG A 764 -29.34 4.52 -44.72
CA ARG A 764 -29.47 5.89 -45.26
C ARG A 764 -30.76 6.01 -46.07
N VAL A 765 -31.52 7.07 -45.88
CA VAL A 765 -32.77 7.35 -46.60
C VAL A 765 -32.53 8.33 -47.74
N LEU A 766 -33.00 8.01 -48.96
CA LEU A 766 -32.86 8.88 -50.13
C LEU A 766 -33.69 10.17 -49.96
N THR A 767 -33.01 11.32 -49.85
CA THR A 767 -33.65 12.63 -49.68
C THR A 767 -33.84 13.37 -51.00
N ASP A 768 -32.84 13.37 -51.88
CA ASP A 768 -32.83 14.16 -53.13
C ASP A 768 -32.10 13.48 -54.29
N LEU A 769 -32.29 13.99 -55.52
CA LEU A 769 -31.66 13.51 -56.75
C LEU A 769 -31.39 14.69 -57.70
N ALA A 770 -30.22 14.77 -58.34
CA ALA A 770 -29.88 15.86 -59.25
C ALA A 770 -29.01 15.41 -60.45
N ILE A 771 -29.19 16.06 -61.61
CA ILE A 771 -28.28 15.92 -62.76
C ILE A 771 -27.13 16.93 -62.59
N THR A 772 -26.03 16.49 -62.01
CA THR A 772 -24.95 17.35 -61.49
C THR A 772 -23.91 17.77 -62.54
N ALA A 773 -23.69 16.98 -63.59
CA ALA A 773 -22.74 17.28 -64.65
C ALA A 773 -23.34 17.17 -66.07
N GLY A 774 -22.51 17.40 -67.09
CA GLY A 774 -22.88 17.43 -68.50
C GLY A 774 -23.17 18.85 -69.05
N PRO A 775 -23.00 19.07 -70.36
CA PRO A 775 -23.06 20.40 -70.97
C PRO A 775 -24.48 20.99 -70.97
N ALA A 776 -24.59 22.30 -71.21
CA ALA A 776 -25.87 22.99 -71.42
C ALA A 776 -26.25 23.10 -72.90
N THR A 777 -25.34 22.75 -73.81
CA THR A 777 -25.55 22.78 -75.27
C THR A 777 -24.84 21.59 -75.91
N VAL A 778 -25.46 20.98 -76.91
CA VAL A 778 -24.95 19.83 -77.68
C VAL A 778 -25.13 20.16 -79.16
N GLY A 779 -24.15 19.88 -80.02
CA GLY A 779 -24.31 20.04 -81.46
C GLY A 779 -25.29 19.01 -82.02
N GLU A 780 -25.91 19.31 -83.16
CA GLU A 780 -26.64 18.29 -83.92
C GLU A 780 -25.71 17.14 -84.34
N GLY A 781 -26.21 15.92 -84.30
CA GLY A 781 -25.44 14.70 -84.54
C GLY A 781 -24.46 14.30 -83.43
N GLU A 782 -24.22 15.13 -82.42
CA GLU A 782 -23.30 14.85 -81.32
C GLU A 782 -23.92 14.04 -80.17
N THR A 783 -23.06 13.54 -79.28
CA THR A 783 -23.45 12.87 -78.03
C THR A 783 -22.81 13.56 -76.83
N ALA A 784 -23.48 13.50 -75.68
CA ALA A 784 -23.04 14.16 -74.46
C ALA A 784 -23.33 13.31 -73.21
N ALA A 785 -22.38 13.27 -72.29
CA ALA A 785 -22.50 12.56 -71.02
C ALA A 785 -23.01 13.47 -69.90
N TYR A 786 -23.86 12.92 -69.04
CA TYR A 786 -24.48 13.55 -67.88
C TYR A 786 -24.36 12.63 -66.67
N THR A 787 -24.09 13.22 -65.50
CA THR A 787 -23.99 12.49 -64.22
C THR A 787 -25.23 12.74 -63.38
N CYS A 788 -25.75 11.72 -62.72
CA CYS A 788 -26.82 11.81 -61.74
C CYS A 788 -26.28 11.48 -60.35
N THR A 789 -26.55 12.36 -59.38
CA THR A 789 -26.12 12.22 -57.98
C THR A 789 -27.35 12.14 -57.09
N ALA A 790 -27.40 11.09 -56.26
CA ALA A 790 -28.35 10.93 -55.17
C ALA A 790 -27.81 11.57 -53.90
N THR A 791 -28.68 12.15 -53.08
CA THR A 791 -28.36 12.68 -51.75
C THR A 791 -29.20 11.97 -50.70
N TYR A 792 -28.61 11.71 -49.53
CA TYR A 792 -29.22 10.96 -48.44
C TYR A 792 -29.49 11.84 -47.21
N ASP A 793 -30.18 11.31 -46.21
CA ASP A 793 -30.51 11.99 -44.95
C ASP A 793 -29.32 12.19 -44.01
N ASP A 794 -28.30 11.32 -44.11
CA ASP A 794 -26.99 11.51 -43.48
C ASP A 794 -26.13 12.60 -44.16
N GLY A 795 -26.65 13.25 -45.20
CA GLY A 795 -25.95 14.27 -46.00
C GLY A 795 -24.93 13.70 -46.99
N GLY A 796 -24.76 12.38 -47.05
CA GLY A 796 -23.92 11.70 -48.03
C GLY A 796 -24.49 11.82 -49.44
N THR A 797 -23.61 11.73 -50.44
CA THR A 797 -23.97 11.74 -51.87
C THR A 797 -23.36 10.56 -52.60
N GLN A 798 -24.11 9.97 -53.54
CA GLN A 798 -23.63 8.87 -54.38
C GLN A 798 -23.85 9.16 -55.86
N ASP A 799 -22.87 8.87 -56.72
CA ASP A 799 -23.08 8.78 -58.16
C ASP A 799 -23.95 7.54 -58.47
N VAL A 800 -25.15 7.80 -58.98
CA VAL A 800 -26.15 6.79 -59.34
C VAL A 800 -26.42 6.77 -60.85
N THR A 801 -25.53 7.35 -61.65
CA THR A 801 -25.69 7.52 -63.11
C THR A 801 -26.04 6.23 -63.82
N ALA A 802 -25.41 5.11 -63.46
CA ALA A 802 -25.62 3.80 -64.08
C ALA A 802 -26.85 3.05 -63.55
N GLN A 803 -27.28 3.35 -62.32
CA GLN A 803 -28.40 2.73 -61.61
C GLN A 803 -29.72 3.47 -61.85
N ALA A 804 -29.66 4.74 -62.24
CA ALA A 804 -30.82 5.57 -62.51
C ALA A 804 -31.40 5.37 -63.91
N VAL A 805 -32.70 5.58 -64.05
CA VAL A 805 -33.43 5.50 -65.32
C VAL A 805 -33.46 6.88 -65.97
N TRP A 806 -32.95 6.99 -67.20
CA TRP A 806 -32.85 8.25 -67.94
C TRP A 806 -33.87 8.32 -69.08
N SER A 807 -34.43 9.50 -69.33
CA SER A 807 -35.36 9.76 -70.42
C SER A 807 -35.28 11.21 -70.91
N VAL A 808 -35.80 11.47 -72.11
CA VAL A 808 -36.06 12.84 -72.59
C VAL A 808 -37.54 13.12 -72.34
N SER A 809 -37.85 14.12 -71.51
CA SER A 809 -39.24 14.46 -71.18
C SER A 809 -39.88 15.42 -72.17
N SER A 810 -39.07 16.22 -72.89
CA SER A 810 -39.53 17.10 -73.97
C SER A 810 -38.39 17.50 -74.91
N GLY A 811 -38.69 17.71 -76.19
CA GLY A 811 -37.69 18.05 -77.21
C GLY A 811 -37.09 16.81 -77.89
N PRO A 812 -36.28 16.99 -78.95
CA PRO A 812 -35.77 15.88 -79.73
C PRO A 812 -34.51 15.20 -79.11
N GLY A 813 -34.13 14.05 -79.66
CA GLY A 813 -32.99 13.24 -79.19
C GLY A 813 -33.41 12.08 -78.27
N SER A 814 -32.44 11.32 -77.75
CA SER A 814 -32.67 10.16 -76.88
C SER A 814 -31.45 9.85 -76.00
N PHE A 815 -31.59 8.93 -75.04
CA PHE A 815 -30.46 8.34 -74.34
C PHE A 815 -30.08 7.00 -75.00
N SER A 816 -28.79 6.80 -75.32
CA SER A 816 -28.27 5.55 -75.87
C SER A 816 -27.83 4.56 -74.78
N SER A 817 -27.43 5.09 -73.63
CA SER A 817 -27.14 4.38 -72.40
C SER A 817 -27.39 5.32 -71.21
N ALA A 818 -27.35 4.81 -69.98
CA ALA A 818 -27.55 5.61 -68.79
C ALA A 818 -26.54 6.79 -68.75
N GLY A 819 -27.04 8.01 -68.58
CA GLY A 819 -26.25 9.25 -68.63
C GLY A 819 -25.80 9.73 -70.02
N THR A 820 -25.90 8.94 -71.09
CA THR A 820 -25.41 9.33 -72.43
C THR A 820 -26.56 9.76 -73.35
N TYR A 821 -26.71 11.08 -73.54
CA TYR A 821 -27.68 11.68 -74.46
C TYR A 821 -27.11 11.76 -75.89
N VAL A 822 -27.98 11.61 -76.89
CA VAL A 822 -27.69 11.66 -78.32
C VAL A 822 -28.62 12.69 -78.97
N ALA A 823 -28.04 13.70 -79.60
CA ALA A 823 -28.77 14.68 -80.39
C ALA A 823 -29.21 14.08 -81.75
N PRO A 824 -30.30 14.55 -82.36
CA PRO A 824 -30.66 14.18 -83.73
C PRO A 824 -29.58 14.59 -84.72
N ALA A 825 -29.42 13.84 -85.82
CA ALA A 825 -28.42 14.12 -86.85
C ALA A 825 -28.55 15.49 -87.53
N THR A 826 -29.75 16.09 -87.55
CA THR A 826 -29.99 17.46 -88.02
C THR A 826 -31.08 18.16 -87.21
N VAL A 827 -30.96 19.49 -87.02
CA VAL A 827 -32.01 20.36 -86.49
C VAL A 827 -32.13 21.64 -87.32
N LEU A 828 -33.35 22.10 -87.58
CA LEU A 828 -33.60 23.26 -88.46
C LEU A 828 -33.23 24.61 -87.80
N TRP A 829 -33.17 24.66 -86.47
CA TRP A 829 -32.73 25.79 -85.65
C TRP A 829 -32.44 25.27 -84.23
N GLY A 830 -31.93 26.14 -83.34
CA GLY A 830 -31.65 25.77 -81.94
C GLY A 830 -32.89 25.29 -81.16
N MET A 831 -32.89 24.04 -80.70
CA MET A 831 -34.03 23.39 -80.03
C MET A 831 -33.77 23.16 -78.53
N ASN A 832 -34.67 23.62 -77.67
CA ASN A 832 -34.61 23.30 -76.24
C ASN A 832 -35.09 21.88 -75.97
N VAL A 833 -34.35 21.15 -75.14
CA VAL A 833 -34.61 19.77 -74.71
C VAL A 833 -34.59 19.71 -73.18
N THR A 834 -35.48 18.91 -72.59
CA THR A 834 -35.50 18.61 -71.16
C THR A 834 -35.15 17.15 -70.96
N LEU A 835 -34.01 16.91 -70.31
CA LEU A 835 -33.59 15.61 -69.83
C LEU A 835 -34.28 15.33 -68.48
N GLN A 836 -34.61 14.07 -68.21
CA GLN A 836 -35.18 13.59 -66.95
C GLN A 836 -34.44 12.34 -66.49
N VAL A 837 -34.32 12.20 -65.17
CA VAL A 837 -33.74 11.01 -64.51
C VAL A 837 -34.58 10.62 -63.30
N SER A 838 -34.67 9.32 -63.01
CA SER A 838 -35.31 8.79 -61.79
C SER A 838 -34.47 7.70 -61.12
N PHE A 839 -34.53 7.63 -59.80
CA PHE A 839 -33.80 6.65 -59.00
C PHE A 839 -34.63 6.24 -57.79
N THR A 840 -34.51 4.97 -57.39
CA THR A 840 -35.23 4.38 -56.24
C THR A 840 -34.23 3.68 -55.33
N HIS A 841 -34.27 3.99 -54.04
CA HIS A 841 -33.48 3.34 -52.99
C HIS A 841 -34.40 3.04 -51.81
N ASP A 842 -34.38 1.81 -51.31
CA ASP A 842 -35.18 1.32 -50.18
C ASP A 842 -36.66 1.75 -50.20
N GLY A 843 -37.28 1.64 -51.39
CA GLY A 843 -38.69 1.97 -51.64
C GLY A 843 -38.97 3.47 -51.84
N VAL A 844 -38.01 4.36 -51.60
CA VAL A 844 -38.14 5.80 -51.84
C VAL A 844 -37.66 6.15 -53.24
N THR A 845 -38.52 6.79 -54.04
CA THR A 845 -38.20 7.24 -55.41
C THR A 845 -38.02 8.76 -55.46
N ARG A 846 -37.04 9.22 -56.25
CA ARG A 846 -36.81 10.63 -56.59
C ARG A 846 -36.64 10.81 -58.10
N GLN A 847 -36.84 12.04 -58.56
CA GLN A 847 -36.70 12.43 -59.97
C GLN A 847 -36.06 13.82 -60.09
N ALA A 848 -35.29 14.03 -61.15
CA ALA A 848 -34.66 15.31 -61.48
C ALA A 848 -34.77 15.61 -62.98
N THR A 849 -34.65 16.89 -63.36
CA THR A 849 -34.62 17.33 -64.76
C THR A 849 -33.51 18.34 -65.03
N LYS A 850 -33.10 18.45 -66.30
CA LYS A 850 -32.10 19.42 -66.77
C LYS A 850 -32.45 19.89 -68.19
N GLY A 851 -32.53 21.20 -68.37
CA GLY A 851 -32.71 21.81 -69.69
C GLY A 851 -31.39 21.96 -70.44
N ILE A 852 -31.38 21.66 -71.73
CA ILE A 852 -30.23 21.81 -72.65
C ILE A 852 -30.70 22.40 -73.99
N LEU A 853 -29.77 22.93 -74.79
CA LEU A 853 -30.00 23.38 -76.16
C LEU A 853 -29.33 22.42 -77.16
N VAL A 854 -30.03 21.96 -78.18
CA VAL A 854 -29.42 21.32 -79.36
C VAL A 854 -29.22 22.39 -80.42
N ALA A 855 -27.98 22.64 -80.83
CA ALA A 855 -27.62 23.71 -81.76
C ALA A 855 -27.49 23.20 -83.21
N ASN A 856 -28.00 23.98 -84.17
CA ASN A 856 -27.62 23.87 -85.58
C ASN A 856 -26.19 24.42 -85.73
N THR A 857 -25.32 23.69 -86.41
CA THR A 857 -23.89 24.01 -86.60
C THR A 857 -23.44 23.96 -88.07
N VAL A 858 -24.37 23.80 -89.02
CA VAL A 858 -24.09 23.66 -90.46
C VAL A 858 -24.79 24.75 -91.27
N HIS A 859 -24.05 25.44 -92.15
CA HIS A 859 -24.56 26.48 -93.04
C HIS A 859 -24.63 25.98 -94.49
N ILE A 860 -25.79 26.11 -95.15
CA ILE A 860 -26.04 25.65 -96.53
C ILE A 860 -26.26 26.86 -97.46
N PHE A 861 -25.56 26.91 -98.59
CA PHE A 861 -25.66 28.00 -99.57
C PHE A 861 -26.98 27.94 -100.40
N VAL A 862 -27.80 28.99 -100.33
CA VAL A 862 -29.17 29.03 -100.86
C VAL A 862 -29.29 29.83 -102.17
N GLY A 863 -28.63 30.99 -102.32
CA GLY A 863 -28.89 31.91 -103.44
C GLY A 863 -27.93 33.09 -103.55
N ILE A 864 -28.07 33.90 -104.63
CA ILE A 864 -27.36 35.18 -104.82
C ILE A 864 -28.30 36.32 -105.24
N GLY A 865 -27.89 37.57 -105.03
CA GLY A 865 -28.65 38.77 -105.41
C GLY A 865 -27.80 39.96 -105.86
N LEU A 866 -28.39 40.86 -106.67
CA LEU A 866 -27.76 42.06 -107.25
C LEU A 866 -28.37 43.39 -106.75
N PRO A 867 -28.22 43.75 -105.47
CA PRO A 867 -28.97 44.87 -104.86
C PRO A 867 -28.52 46.25 -105.33
N GLN A 868 -27.24 46.46 -105.66
CA GLN A 868 -26.66 47.78 -105.89
C GLN A 868 -26.18 47.97 -107.35
N GLY A 869 -26.26 49.21 -107.83
CA GLY A 869 -25.69 49.67 -109.12
C GLY A 869 -26.60 50.64 -109.89
N PRO A 870 -26.07 51.40 -110.87
CA PRO A 870 -26.82 52.42 -111.58
C PRO A 870 -27.93 51.83 -112.48
N ALA A 871 -29.05 52.55 -112.58
CA ALA A 871 -30.16 52.19 -113.48
C ALA A 871 -30.02 52.78 -114.88
N THR A 872 -29.23 53.85 -115.03
CA THR A 872 -28.89 54.49 -116.30
C THR A 872 -27.42 54.89 -116.31
N LEU A 873 -26.81 54.94 -117.50
CA LEU A 873 -25.46 55.46 -117.75
C LEU A 873 -25.48 56.25 -119.06
N GLY A 874 -24.70 57.33 -119.15
CA GLY A 874 -24.45 58.02 -120.41
C GLY A 874 -23.52 57.23 -121.33
N GLU A 875 -23.50 57.58 -122.62
CA GLU A 875 -22.49 57.08 -123.55
C GLU A 875 -21.06 57.42 -123.08
N GLY A 876 -20.19 56.42 -123.09
CA GLY A 876 -18.82 56.49 -122.57
C GLY A 876 -18.66 56.40 -121.05
N GLU A 877 -19.73 56.37 -120.25
CA GLU A 877 -19.65 56.23 -118.78
C GLU A 877 -19.42 54.78 -118.32
N SER A 878 -19.14 54.60 -117.03
CA SER A 878 -19.01 53.29 -116.39
C SER A 878 -19.66 53.27 -115.01
N GLY A 879 -20.14 52.11 -114.58
CA GLY A 879 -20.90 51.94 -113.35
C GLY A 879 -20.63 50.60 -112.66
N SER A 880 -20.59 50.61 -111.33
CA SER A 880 -20.31 49.43 -110.50
C SER A 880 -21.59 48.81 -109.93
N PHE A 881 -21.63 47.49 -109.91
CA PHE A 881 -22.69 46.63 -109.40
C PHE A 881 -22.14 45.69 -108.32
N VAL A 882 -22.96 45.32 -107.34
CA VAL A 882 -22.57 44.44 -106.21
C VAL A 882 -23.39 43.17 -106.23
N CYS A 883 -22.75 42.04 -105.94
CA CYS A 883 -23.34 40.72 -105.76
C CYS A 883 -23.15 40.21 -104.32
N PHE A 884 -24.14 39.52 -103.74
CA PHE A 884 -24.03 38.79 -102.47
C PHE A 884 -24.59 37.38 -102.57
N ALA A 885 -24.10 36.48 -101.72
CA ALA A 885 -24.53 35.10 -101.46
C ALA A 885 -25.31 35.01 -100.14
N SER A 886 -26.30 34.13 -100.04
CA SER A 886 -27.15 33.93 -98.84
C SER A 886 -27.28 32.46 -98.45
N TYR A 887 -27.38 32.18 -97.14
CA TYR A 887 -27.40 30.83 -96.55
C TYR A 887 -28.74 30.53 -95.85
N ASP A 888 -28.95 29.27 -95.44
CA ASP A 888 -30.20 28.77 -94.83
C ASP A 888 -30.43 29.24 -93.38
N ASP A 889 -29.36 29.57 -92.67
CA ASP A 889 -29.37 30.27 -91.38
C ASP A 889 -29.70 31.79 -91.47
N ALA A 890 -30.04 32.26 -92.67
CA ALA A 890 -30.30 33.65 -93.04
C ALA A 890 -29.09 34.62 -93.02
N THR A 891 -27.85 34.12 -92.95
CA THR A 891 -26.64 34.95 -93.15
C THR A 891 -26.36 35.26 -94.62
N TYR A 892 -25.46 36.23 -94.88
CA TYR A 892 -25.04 36.59 -96.24
C TYR A 892 -23.59 37.09 -96.32
N HIS A 893 -22.96 36.90 -97.49
CA HIS A 893 -21.60 37.35 -97.81
C HIS A 893 -21.54 38.08 -99.16
N TYR A 894 -20.72 39.12 -99.29
CA TYR A 894 -20.52 39.79 -100.58
C TYR A 894 -19.56 39.00 -101.46
N VAL A 895 -19.96 38.73 -102.71
CA VAL A 895 -19.24 37.84 -103.67
C VAL A 895 -19.03 38.54 -105.02
N THR A 896 -18.73 39.84 -104.99
CA THR A 896 -18.71 40.70 -106.19
C THR A 896 -17.49 40.46 -107.08
N ALA A 897 -16.33 40.16 -106.48
CA ALA A 897 -15.09 39.91 -107.20
C ALA A 897 -14.99 38.44 -107.67
N GLU A 898 -15.66 37.56 -106.95
CA GLU A 898 -15.72 36.10 -107.11
C GLU A 898 -16.79 35.69 -108.12
N ALA A 899 -17.84 36.50 -108.29
CA ALA A 899 -18.83 36.30 -109.33
C ALA A 899 -18.27 36.59 -110.72
N THR A 900 -18.68 35.77 -111.69
CA THR A 900 -18.44 36.02 -113.12
C THR A 900 -19.56 36.91 -113.67
N TRP A 901 -19.19 37.94 -114.43
CA TRP A 901 -20.12 38.98 -114.92
C TRP A 901 -20.16 39.01 -116.45
N GLU A 902 -21.36 39.10 -117.01
CA GLU A 902 -21.57 39.15 -118.46
C GLU A 902 -22.71 40.11 -118.85
N VAL A 903 -22.64 40.63 -120.07
CA VAL A 903 -23.74 41.36 -120.72
C VAL A 903 -24.55 40.36 -121.53
N ILE A 904 -25.81 40.16 -121.17
CA ILE A 904 -26.74 39.22 -121.81
C ILE A 904 -27.35 39.82 -123.07
N SER A 905 -27.66 41.11 -123.03
CA SER A 905 -28.27 41.84 -124.14
C SER A 905 -28.04 43.33 -124.01
N GLY A 906 -28.09 44.05 -125.13
CA GLY A 906 -27.70 45.46 -125.21
C GLY A 906 -26.19 45.64 -125.40
N PRO A 907 -25.72 46.88 -125.61
CA PRO A 907 -24.32 47.16 -125.91
C PRO A 907 -23.47 47.30 -124.62
N GLY A 908 -22.15 47.46 -124.77
CA GLY A 908 -21.20 47.64 -123.68
C GLY A 908 -20.56 46.32 -123.19
N SER A 909 -19.73 46.39 -122.15
CA SER A 909 -18.99 45.25 -121.61
C SER A 909 -18.57 45.45 -120.14
N PHE A 910 -18.24 44.37 -119.44
CA PHE A 910 -17.57 44.46 -118.14
C PHE A 910 -16.06 44.69 -118.32
N THR A 911 -15.52 45.66 -117.60
CA THR A 911 -14.07 45.99 -117.61
C THR A 911 -13.34 45.38 -116.41
N SER A 912 -14.06 45.10 -115.33
CA SER A 912 -13.65 44.28 -114.19
C SER A 912 -14.91 43.66 -113.55
N PRO A 913 -14.80 42.65 -112.66
CA PRO A 913 -15.95 42.13 -111.93
C PRO A 913 -16.78 43.24 -111.28
N GLY A 914 -18.09 43.22 -111.52
CA GLY A 914 -19.03 44.25 -111.08
C GLY A 914 -18.99 45.57 -111.84
N THR A 915 -17.93 45.92 -112.60
CA THR A 915 -17.83 47.23 -113.29
C THR A 915 -18.17 47.12 -114.77
N TYR A 916 -19.35 47.60 -115.14
CA TYR A 916 -19.84 47.68 -116.50
C TYR A 916 -19.46 49.03 -117.13
N ALA A 917 -19.02 49.02 -118.39
CA ALA A 917 -18.73 50.20 -119.19
C ALA A 917 -19.69 50.31 -120.39
N ALA A 918 -20.29 51.49 -120.55
CA ALA A 918 -21.10 51.82 -121.71
C ALA A 918 -20.21 52.09 -122.95
N PRO A 919 -20.67 51.84 -124.18
CA PRO A 919 -19.96 52.22 -125.39
C PRO A 919 -19.85 53.74 -125.51
N GLN A 920 -18.82 54.20 -126.23
CA GLN A 920 -18.58 55.63 -126.50
C GLN A 920 -19.70 56.34 -127.28
N THR A 921 -20.54 55.60 -128.01
CA THR A 921 -21.68 56.14 -128.76
C THR A 921 -22.82 55.12 -128.81
N VAL A 922 -24.06 55.57 -128.63
CA VAL A 922 -25.27 54.77 -128.94
C VAL A 922 -26.24 55.57 -129.82
N THR A 923 -26.95 54.91 -130.75
CA THR A 923 -27.85 55.60 -131.69
C THR A 923 -29.22 55.93 -131.12
N ALA A 924 -29.59 55.34 -129.99
CA ALA A 924 -30.80 55.62 -129.21
C ALA A 924 -30.60 55.11 -127.76
N ASP A 925 -31.44 55.55 -126.83
CA ASP A 925 -31.48 55.01 -125.46
C ASP A 925 -31.73 53.49 -125.53
N THR A 926 -30.76 52.70 -125.09
CA THR A 926 -30.73 51.25 -125.31
C THR A 926 -30.72 50.50 -123.97
N PRO A 927 -31.71 49.64 -123.69
CA PRO A 927 -31.69 48.80 -122.49
C PRO A 927 -30.60 47.72 -122.58
N VAL A 928 -29.98 47.44 -121.45
CA VAL A 928 -28.91 46.46 -121.27
C VAL A 928 -29.31 45.53 -120.14
N THR A 929 -29.15 44.22 -120.35
CA THR A 929 -29.32 43.21 -119.28
C THR A 929 -27.95 42.64 -118.94
N ILE A 930 -27.58 42.71 -117.66
CA ILE A 930 -26.36 42.13 -117.11
C ILE A 930 -26.69 40.91 -116.23
N ARG A 931 -25.76 39.97 -116.11
CA ARG A 931 -25.88 38.81 -115.21
C ARG A 931 -24.59 38.61 -114.42
N ALA A 932 -24.75 38.19 -113.16
CA ALA A 932 -23.71 37.64 -112.32
C ALA A 932 -23.98 36.15 -112.08
N THR A 933 -22.92 35.33 -112.10
CA THR A 933 -22.94 33.89 -111.77
C THR A 933 -21.90 33.59 -110.70
N TYR A 934 -22.30 32.90 -109.64
CA TYR A 934 -21.42 32.48 -108.54
C TYR A 934 -21.69 31.03 -108.15
N SER A 935 -20.65 30.33 -107.70
CA SER A 935 -20.69 28.91 -107.35
C SER A 935 -19.96 28.66 -106.04
N GLU A 936 -20.64 28.02 -105.09
CA GLU A 936 -20.09 27.63 -103.78
C GLU A 936 -20.54 26.21 -103.43
N GLN A 937 -19.64 25.41 -102.86
CA GLN A 937 -19.89 24.00 -102.47
C GLN A 937 -20.55 23.13 -103.58
N GLY A 938 -20.24 23.41 -104.85
CA GLY A 938 -20.80 22.72 -106.01
C GLY A 938 -22.19 23.21 -106.47
N ILE A 939 -22.84 24.08 -105.70
CA ILE A 939 -24.10 24.73 -106.05
C ILE A 939 -23.81 26.01 -106.83
N THR A 940 -24.39 26.15 -108.03
CA THR A 940 -24.24 27.35 -108.87
C THR A 940 -25.54 28.15 -108.93
N LYS A 941 -25.46 29.47 -108.78
CA LYS A 941 -26.60 30.39 -108.78
C LYS A 941 -26.33 31.59 -109.69
N GLN A 942 -27.39 32.17 -110.24
CA GLN A 942 -27.35 33.30 -111.15
C GLN A 942 -28.34 34.39 -110.74
N ALA A 943 -27.96 35.65 -110.92
CA ALA A 943 -28.84 36.80 -110.76
C ALA A 943 -28.62 37.80 -111.90
N SER A 944 -29.70 38.40 -112.42
CA SER A 944 -29.65 39.35 -113.54
C SER A 944 -30.29 40.69 -113.17
N ARG A 945 -29.83 41.77 -113.80
CA ARG A 945 -30.30 43.14 -113.58
C ARG A 945 -30.32 43.91 -114.90
N GLN A 946 -31.20 44.90 -115.02
CA GLN A 946 -31.27 45.79 -116.19
C GLN A 946 -30.80 47.21 -115.86
N LEU A 947 -30.21 47.86 -116.84
CA LEU A 947 -29.91 49.29 -116.89
C LEU A 947 -30.19 49.84 -118.31
N THR A 948 -30.12 51.16 -118.52
CA THR A 948 -30.24 51.76 -119.86
C THR A 948 -29.03 52.65 -120.18
N VAL A 949 -28.44 52.50 -121.36
CA VAL A 949 -27.41 53.42 -121.88
C VAL A 949 -28.09 54.53 -122.68
N LEU A 950 -27.85 55.79 -122.31
CA LEU A 950 -28.52 56.96 -122.87
C LEU A 950 -27.75 57.57 -124.05
N ASN A 951 -28.46 57.96 -125.12
CA ASN A 951 -27.92 58.68 -126.28
C ASN A 951 -27.90 60.20 -126.03
N SER A 952 -26.77 60.87 -126.26
CA SER A 952 -26.62 62.31 -125.97
C SER A 952 -26.56 63.25 -127.19
N VAL A 953 -26.88 62.78 -128.41
CA VAL A 953 -26.79 63.60 -129.64
C VAL A 953 -27.68 64.85 -129.60
N ARG A 954 -27.05 66.03 -129.71
CA ARG A 954 -27.72 67.35 -129.81
C ARG A 954 -27.65 67.90 -131.24
N ILE A 955 -28.80 68.33 -131.79
CA ILE A 955 -28.87 69.07 -133.06
C ILE A 955 -29.18 70.55 -132.76
N LEU A 956 -28.40 71.46 -133.33
CA LEU A 956 -28.55 72.92 -133.13
C LEU A 956 -29.69 73.46 -134.00
N ALA A 957 -30.75 74.02 -133.39
CA ALA A 957 -31.99 74.32 -134.10
C ALA A 957 -32.08 75.73 -134.74
N SER A 958 -31.42 76.76 -134.20
CA SER A 958 -31.29 78.10 -134.82
C SER A 958 -30.28 78.99 -134.09
N LEU A 959 -29.89 80.11 -134.72
CA LEU A 959 -29.18 81.25 -134.11
C LEU A 959 -30.00 82.53 -134.28
N SER A 960 -29.96 83.44 -133.30
CA SER A 960 -30.41 84.83 -133.45
C SER A 960 -29.58 85.77 -132.56
N ILE A 961 -29.53 87.06 -132.91
CA ILE A 961 -28.85 88.13 -132.17
C ILE A 961 -29.89 89.15 -131.72
N SER A 962 -29.80 89.61 -130.46
CA SER A 962 -30.58 90.72 -129.92
C SER A 962 -29.67 91.92 -129.57
N SER A 963 -30.18 93.13 -129.77
CA SER A 963 -29.48 94.39 -129.48
C SER A 963 -29.69 94.86 -128.03
N GLY A 964 -28.67 95.50 -127.46
CA GLY A 964 -28.66 96.06 -126.10
C GLY A 964 -29.50 97.35 -125.90
N PRO A 965 -29.53 97.90 -124.66
CA PRO A 965 -30.72 98.60 -124.16
C PRO A 965 -30.69 100.14 -124.13
N ALA A 966 -31.88 100.70 -124.41
CA ALA A 966 -32.61 101.80 -123.75
C ALA A 966 -31.94 103.16 -123.43
N VAL A 967 -32.37 104.19 -124.16
CA VAL A 967 -32.99 105.43 -123.64
C VAL A 967 -33.92 105.99 -124.73
N VAL A 968 -35.02 106.69 -124.45
CA VAL A 968 -35.65 107.01 -123.14
C VAL A 968 -36.87 106.14 -122.95
#